data_AF-A0A3G8H8J0-F1
#
_entry.id   AF-A0A3G8H8J0-F1
#
_cell.length_a   1.000
_cell.length_b   1.000
_cell.length_c   1.000
_cell.angle_alpha   90.00
_cell.angle_beta   90.00
_cell.angle_gamma   90.00
#
_symmetry.space_group_name_H-M   'P 1'
#
loop_
_entity.id
_entity.type
_entity.pdbx_description
1 polymer ?
#
loop_
_entity_poly.entity_id
_entity_poly.type
_entity_poly.pdbx_seq_one_letter_code
_entity_poly.pdbx_strand_id
1 'polypeptide(L)'
;MKSLKRWLGVTLAGLMALGLAACGGGGDDDPGIAPTVQLLSSQPEYVTGGTALIDIGVPTSVNNDRPLRVLLNGNDVTAQFRPSPTDPSHRQAVLSGLANGANAVVASVGKASNTLTMTNYPITGPVISGPWQTPFVCQTSSFQLPDGSTLGAPLDENCSVATRVNYLYMPTQGGALKVMSDTSARPADVATVTTLGGAQVPFIVRVETGTVDRGIYQNAVIHDPTSEPAPTPTSPPKAWNRRMIAIEGFGCPGGWYIQGSAQGNIQSAGFDFSLLNTQRLAEGYAMFANTLQHASNNCNAVLASEAAMMSKEATIERFGVPLFTVSAGCSGGSYGSAQPADRIPGLFDGVLISCTFPDPLSIAFSGSDGHLITHYITLNPSALTDTQIAAVTGYKSRKAFEDAANQAQRTDPVPGRVDYAGYNSGVFNAAVPASLRYHPVNNPTGVRPTVYDAARNIYGVDKATGFALRPFDNVGVQYGLAALNSGAITTTQFLDLNEKVGGYDQDANYVPNRVAGDPGAILRAYQSGLQLGTNGGLASIPVFDVTGIYNEDTAYHYQWFHFALRERMVRANGDSNNHVMWRGNPVPADTAWNTFITWVAAYKADVTTTAQKDKVVTYKPANAVDGCWSNTTTFTQEVQTLSQIANTTCNGLFPSWTAPRIVAGGPVAADVIKCALKPIAATDYAVMFTGAEMTRLQAIFPNGVCDWSRPGINQSGVVPNGSFGPSPVNLVFDITKS
;
A
#
# COMPACT_ATOMS: atom_id res chain seq x y z
N MET A 1 -19.78 -19.75 57.64
CA MET A 1 -21.05 -19.40 58.34
C MET A 1 -22.08 -19.13 57.26
N LYS A 2 -22.97 -20.10 56.98
CA LYS A 2 -24.39 -20.15 57.46
C LYS A 2 -25.15 -18.90 56.97
N SER A 3 -26.24 -18.97 56.20
CA SER A 3 -27.33 -19.96 56.14
C SER A 3 -28.20 -19.61 54.89
N LEU A 4 -28.53 -20.53 53.96
CA LEU A 4 -29.54 -21.60 54.03
C LEU A 4 -31.00 -21.15 54.27
N LYS A 5 -31.89 -21.50 53.34
CA LYS A 5 -33.07 -22.40 53.50
C LYS A 5 -33.61 -22.68 52.08
N ARG A 6 -33.51 -23.89 51.49
CA ARG A 6 -34.14 -25.20 51.81
C ARG A 6 -35.68 -25.17 51.63
N TRP A 7 -36.40 -26.11 50.99
CA TRP A 7 -36.09 -27.48 50.56
C TRP A 7 -37.26 -28.14 49.78
N LEU A 8 -36.95 -29.30 49.17
CA LEU A 8 -37.80 -30.48 48.82
C LEU A 8 -38.80 -30.36 47.65
N GLY A 9 -38.95 -31.31 46.72
CA GLY A 9 -38.39 -32.66 46.57
C GLY A 9 -39.47 -33.75 46.35
N VAL A 10 -39.48 -34.33 45.14
CA VAL A 10 -39.61 -35.79 44.84
C VAL A 10 -41.00 -36.43 44.56
N THR A 11 -41.17 -36.80 43.26
CA THR A 11 -41.78 -37.99 42.59
C THR A 11 -43.23 -38.46 42.82
N LEU A 12 -43.97 -38.81 41.75
CA LEU A 12 -44.09 -40.19 41.17
C LEU A 12 -45.01 -40.21 39.91
N ALA A 13 -44.87 -41.27 39.10
CA ALA A 13 -45.44 -41.54 37.77
C ALA A 13 -46.94 -41.86 37.69
N GLY A 14 -47.52 -41.80 36.48
CA GLY A 14 -48.83 -42.37 36.14
C GLY A 14 -49.27 -42.17 34.68
N LEU A 15 -49.66 -43.26 34.02
CA LEU A 15 -49.91 -43.46 32.58
C LEU A 15 -51.25 -42.92 32.01
N MET A 16 -51.27 -42.86 30.66
CA MET A 16 -52.36 -43.17 29.71
C MET A 16 -53.39 -42.09 29.27
N ALA A 17 -53.13 -41.56 28.08
CA ALA A 17 -53.98 -41.48 26.87
C ALA A 17 -55.52 -41.51 26.97
N LEU A 18 -56.19 -40.47 26.44
CA LEU A 18 -56.88 -40.43 25.13
C LEU A 18 -57.82 -39.21 25.04
N GLY A 19 -57.80 -38.52 23.90
CA GLY A 19 -58.77 -37.45 23.59
C GLY A 19 -58.37 -36.57 22.41
N LEU A 20 -58.27 -37.14 21.21
CA LEU A 20 -58.23 -36.39 19.95
C LEU A 20 -59.63 -35.88 19.60
N ALA A 21 -59.79 -34.57 19.39
CA ALA A 21 -60.68 -34.00 18.36
C ALA A 21 -60.42 -32.48 18.17
N ALA A 22 -59.58 -32.19 17.18
CA ALA A 22 -59.69 -31.14 16.17
C ALA A 22 -60.39 -29.80 16.51
N CYS A 23 -59.59 -28.74 16.57
CA CYS A 23 -59.83 -27.51 15.81
C CYS A 23 -58.61 -27.28 14.91
N GLY A 24 -58.86 -27.20 13.61
CA GLY A 24 -57.87 -27.26 12.55
C GLY A 24 -57.07 -25.98 12.37
N GLY A 25 -55.81 -26.18 12.02
CA GLY A 25 -54.84 -25.19 11.61
C GLY A 25 -53.56 -25.91 11.23
N GLY A 26 -53.61 -26.67 10.13
CA GLY A 26 -52.43 -27.33 9.56
C GLY A 26 -51.48 -26.28 9.00
N GLY A 27 -50.68 -25.68 9.87
CA GLY A 27 -49.58 -24.80 9.52
C GLY A 27 -48.29 -25.52 9.80
N ASP A 28 -47.46 -25.67 8.78
CA ASP A 28 -46.11 -26.21 8.89
C ASP A 28 -45.29 -25.34 9.87
N ASP A 29 -45.00 -25.89 11.06
CA ASP A 29 -44.25 -25.22 12.13
C ASP A 29 -42.73 -25.40 11.98
N ASP A 30 -42.28 -26.13 10.97
CA ASP A 30 -40.86 -26.21 10.62
C ASP A 30 -40.43 -24.91 9.90
N PRO A 31 -39.58 -24.07 10.52
CA PRO A 31 -39.08 -22.86 9.87
C PRO A 31 -38.25 -23.17 8.62
N GLY A 32 -37.70 -24.38 8.49
CA GLY A 32 -36.75 -24.76 7.46
C GLY A 32 -35.31 -24.30 7.76
N ILE A 33 -34.40 -24.53 6.82
CA ILE A 33 -33.01 -24.05 6.89
C ILE A 33 -32.94 -22.67 6.25
N ALA A 34 -32.34 -21.69 6.94
CA ALA A 34 -32.13 -20.36 6.39
C ALA A 34 -31.06 -20.37 5.29
N PRO A 35 -31.22 -19.59 4.21
CA PRO A 35 -30.14 -19.36 3.25
C PRO A 35 -28.91 -18.73 3.91
N THR A 36 -27.72 -18.99 3.36
CA THR A 36 -26.55 -18.16 3.68
C THR A 36 -26.59 -16.88 2.84
N VAL A 37 -26.03 -15.79 3.37
CA VAL A 37 -25.90 -14.52 2.64
C VAL A 37 -24.48 -14.01 2.85
N GLN A 38 -23.74 -13.83 1.77
CA GLN A 38 -22.35 -13.38 1.82
C GLN A 38 -22.11 -12.24 0.82
N LEU A 39 -21.39 -11.21 1.27
CA LEU A 39 -20.81 -10.19 0.39
C LEU A 39 -19.49 -10.73 -0.18
N LEU A 40 -19.33 -10.61 -1.49
CA LEU A 40 -18.16 -11.10 -2.22
C LEU A 40 -17.25 -10.00 -2.78
N SER A 41 -17.76 -8.78 -3.00
CA SER A 41 -17.00 -7.71 -3.65
C SER A 41 -16.13 -6.88 -2.70
N SER A 42 -16.48 -6.82 -1.40
CA SER A 42 -15.78 -6.03 -0.40
C SER A 42 -16.04 -6.54 1.03
N GLN A 43 -15.49 -5.85 2.04
CA GLN A 43 -15.93 -6.05 3.43
C GLN A 43 -17.25 -5.31 3.65
N PRO A 44 -18.20 -5.85 4.44
CA PRO A 44 -19.52 -5.25 4.62
C PRO A 44 -19.50 -3.80 5.10
N GLU A 45 -18.46 -3.39 5.82
CA GLU A 45 -18.31 -2.05 6.39
C GLU A 45 -17.80 -1.00 5.39
N TYR A 46 -17.39 -1.42 4.18
CA TYR A 46 -16.67 -0.57 3.21
C TYR A 46 -17.19 -0.71 1.76
N VAL A 47 -18.47 -1.04 1.57
CA VAL A 47 -19.08 -1.16 0.23
C VAL A 47 -19.07 0.19 -0.47
N THR A 48 -18.83 0.24 -1.78
CA THR A 48 -18.83 1.51 -2.52
C THR A 48 -19.65 1.49 -3.81
N GLY A 49 -20.06 2.68 -4.23
CA GLY A 49 -20.64 2.91 -5.56
C GLY A 49 -22.09 2.47 -5.73
N GLY A 50 -22.77 2.10 -4.66
CA GLY A 50 -24.18 1.73 -4.70
C GLY A 50 -24.43 0.34 -5.29
N THR A 51 -23.37 -0.46 -5.44
CA THR A 51 -23.40 -1.84 -5.96
C THR A 51 -22.72 -2.80 -4.99
N ALA A 52 -23.09 -4.08 -5.06
CA ALA A 52 -22.49 -5.14 -4.25
C ALA A 52 -22.69 -6.51 -4.90
N LEU A 53 -21.63 -7.32 -5.02
CA LEU A 53 -21.75 -8.72 -5.43
C LEU A 53 -22.16 -9.59 -4.23
N ILE A 54 -23.38 -10.12 -4.27
CA ILE A 54 -23.93 -10.97 -3.21
C ILE A 54 -24.03 -12.42 -3.67
N ASP A 55 -23.71 -13.33 -2.75
CA ASP A 55 -23.86 -14.76 -2.90
C ASP A 55 -24.84 -15.32 -1.85
N ILE A 56 -25.72 -16.21 -2.31
CA ILE A 56 -26.74 -16.88 -1.52
C ILE A 56 -26.55 -18.38 -1.65
N GLY A 57 -26.18 -19.06 -0.57
CA GLY A 57 -26.24 -20.52 -0.49
C GLY A 57 -27.69 -20.95 -0.33
N VAL A 58 -28.20 -21.69 -1.32
CA VAL A 58 -29.61 -22.08 -1.39
C VAL A 58 -29.83 -23.41 -0.65
N PRO A 59 -30.64 -23.44 0.42
CA PRO A 59 -30.92 -24.68 1.13
C PRO A 59 -31.67 -25.68 0.24
N THR A 60 -31.48 -26.99 0.49
CA THR A 60 -32.17 -28.07 -0.22
C THR A 60 -33.69 -28.07 -0.03
N SER A 61 -34.20 -27.32 0.96
CA SER A 61 -35.63 -27.17 1.25
C SER A 61 -36.37 -26.22 0.31
N VAL A 62 -35.70 -25.58 -0.65
CA VAL A 62 -36.36 -24.70 -1.64
C VAL A 62 -37.18 -25.52 -2.63
N ASN A 63 -38.47 -25.19 -2.76
CA ASN A 63 -39.40 -25.78 -3.71
C ASN A 63 -40.49 -24.75 -4.09
N ASN A 64 -41.48 -25.16 -4.89
CA ASN A 64 -42.55 -24.25 -5.35
C ASN A 64 -43.40 -23.66 -4.21
N ASP A 65 -43.54 -24.37 -3.07
CA ASP A 65 -44.30 -23.92 -1.91
C ASP A 65 -43.45 -23.08 -0.95
N ARG A 66 -42.12 -23.17 -1.05
CA ARG A 66 -41.13 -22.43 -0.28
C ARG A 66 -40.06 -21.84 -1.21
N PRO A 67 -40.39 -20.87 -2.08
CA PRO A 67 -39.42 -20.28 -2.97
C PRO A 67 -38.39 -19.44 -2.21
N LEU A 68 -37.17 -19.35 -2.75
CA LEU A 68 -36.19 -18.36 -2.29
C LEU A 68 -36.73 -16.96 -2.55
N ARG A 69 -36.65 -16.09 -1.54
CA ARG A 69 -36.96 -14.66 -1.66
C ARG A 69 -35.82 -13.83 -1.10
N VAL A 70 -35.37 -12.85 -1.86
CA VAL A 70 -34.29 -11.93 -1.47
C VAL A 70 -34.76 -10.49 -1.55
N LEU A 71 -34.59 -9.75 -0.46
CA LEU A 71 -34.95 -8.34 -0.34
C LEU A 71 -33.71 -7.48 -0.13
N LEU A 72 -33.61 -6.36 -0.84
CA LEU A 72 -32.65 -5.27 -0.57
C LEU A 72 -33.42 -4.09 -0.01
N ASN A 73 -33.17 -3.72 1.25
CA ASN A 73 -33.88 -2.64 1.95
C ASN A 73 -35.41 -2.75 1.84
N GLY A 74 -35.93 -3.98 1.88
CA GLY A 74 -37.36 -4.30 1.74
C GLY A 74 -37.86 -4.46 0.30
N ASN A 75 -37.09 -4.07 -0.72
CA ASN A 75 -37.45 -4.24 -2.13
C ASN A 75 -37.08 -5.64 -2.63
N ASP A 76 -37.99 -6.31 -3.35
CA ASP A 76 -37.73 -7.65 -3.86
C ASP A 76 -36.76 -7.63 -5.04
N VAL A 77 -35.62 -8.29 -4.86
CA VAL A 77 -34.53 -8.41 -5.84
C VAL A 77 -34.27 -9.86 -6.26
N THR A 78 -35.15 -10.79 -5.87
CA THR A 78 -35.01 -12.23 -6.12
C THR A 78 -34.72 -12.54 -7.59
N ALA A 79 -35.40 -11.85 -8.50
CA ALA A 79 -35.28 -12.07 -9.94
C ALA A 79 -33.91 -11.67 -10.54
N GLN A 80 -33.04 -10.98 -9.79
CA GLN A 80 -31.69 -10.62 -10.24
C GLN A 80 -30.69 -11.77 -10.08
N PHE A 81 -30.96 -12.69 -9.15
CA PHE A 81 -30.06 -13.79 -8.82
C PHE A 81 -30.00 -14.86 -9.91
N ARG A 82 -28.79 -15.32 -10.23
CA ARG A 82 -28.50 -16.38 -11.21
C ARG A 82 -27.66 -17.48 -10.55
N PRO A 83 -27.66 -18.72 -11.06
CA PRO A 83 -26.73 -19.75 -10.58
C PRO A 83 -25.30 -19.24 -10.55
N SER A 84 -24.58 -19.52 -9.45
CA SER A 84 -23.16 -19.20 -9.38
C SER A 84 -22.39 -20.01 -10.44
N PRO A 85 -21.40 -19.42 -11.12
CA PRO A 85 -20.61 -20.10 -12.14
C PRO A 85 -19.67 -21.17 -11.56
N THR A 86 -19.45 -21.17 -10.24
CA THR A 86 -18.55 -22.12 -9.57
C THR A 86 -19.26 -23.13 -8.68
N ASP A 87 -20.50 -22.84 -8.26
CA ASP A 87 -21.30 -23.74 -7.43
C ASP A 87 -22.81 -23.62 -7.74
N PRO A 88 -23.45 -24.63 -8.34
CA PRO A 88 -24.88 -24.57 -8.70
C PRO A 88 -25.83 -24.56 -7.48
N SER A 89 -25.35 -24.90 -6.29
CA SER A 89 -26.12 -24.78 -5.03
C SER A 89 -26.18 -23.33 -4.52
N HIS A 90 -25.40 -22.43 -5.14
CA HIS A 90 -25.39 -21.01 -4.83
C HIS A 90 -26.07 -20.17 -5.91
N ARG A 91 -26.48 -18.96 -5.54
CA ARG A 91 -27.03 -17.94 -6.42
C ARG A 91 -26.30 -16.62 -6.22
N GLN A 92 -25.94 -15.94 -7.30
CA GLN A 92 -25.19 -14.69 -7.27
C GLN A 92 -25.90 -13.59 -8.06
N ALA A 93 -25.75 -12.35 -7.58
CA ALA A 93 -26.14 -11.13 -8.28
C ALA A 93 -25.25 -9.97 -7.87
N VAL A 94 -24.95 -9.08 -8.82
CA VAL A 94 -24.54 -7.71 -8.48
C VAL A 94 -25.81 -6.93 -8.22
N LEU A 95 -26.07 -6.65 -6.94
CA LEU A 95 -27.16 -5.77 -6.56
C LEU A 95 -26.76 -4.32 -6.86
N SER A 96 -27.74 -3.50 -7.22
CA SER A 96 -27.57 -2.06 -7.46
C SER A 96 -28.66 -1.29 -6.71
N GLY A 97 -28.43 0.02 -6.53
CA GLY A 97 -29.37 0.90 -5.83
C GLY A 97 -29.24 0.86 -4.31
N LEU A 98 -28.06 0.47 -3.80
CA LEU A 98 -27.75 0.63 -2.38
C LEU A 98 -27.76 2.12 -2.02
N ALA A 99 -28.36 2.47 -0.90
CA ALA A 99 -28.32 3.83 -0.37
C ALA A 99 -26.93 4.11 0.22
N ASN A 100 -26.47 5.36 0.21
CA ASN A 100 -25.31 5.72 1.04
C ASN A 100 -25.67 5.53 2.52
N GLY A 101 -24.79 4.90 3.28
CA GLY A 101 -25.03 4.47 4.66
C GLY A 101 -25.48 3.01 4.75
N ALA A 102 -26.29 2.70 5.77
CA ALA A 102 -26.67 1.33 6.08
C ALA A 102 -27.64 0.74 5.05
N ASN A 103 -27.39 -0.52 4.68
CA ASN A 103 -28.23 -1.34 3.81
C ASN A 103 -28.37 -2.75 4.42
N ALA A 104 -29.46 -3.44 4.06
CA ALA A 104 -29.69 -4.82 4.47
C ALA A 104 -30.15 -5.67 3.29
N VAL A 105 -29.51 -6.83 3.12
CA VAL A 105 -29.96 -7.91 2.23
C VAL A 105 -30.51 -9.04 3.08
N VAL A 106 -31.79 -9.34 2.89
CA VAL A 106 -32.50 -10.41 3.61
C VAL A 106 -32.84 -11.52 2.62
N ALA A 107 -32.31 -12.72 2.85
CA ALA A 107 -32.67 -13.91 2.09
C ALA A 107 -33.53 -14.84 2.94
N SER A 108 -34.60 -15.39 2.36
CA SER A 108 -35.58 -16.19 3.09
C SER A 108 -36.12 -17.35 2.26
N VAL A 109 -36.47 -18.44 2.94
CA VAL A 109 -37.14 -19.63 2.41
C VAL A 109 -38.19 -20.06 3.43
N GLY A 110 -39.48 -19.91 3.08
CA GLY A 110 -40.56 -20.10 4.05
C GLY A 110 -40.46 -19.09 5.21
N LYS A 111 -40.37 -19.59 6.45
CA LYS A 111 -40.22 -18.75 7.66
C LYS A 111 -38.74 -18.52 8.04
N ALA A 112 -37.80 -19.29 7.50
CA ALA A 112 -36.38 -19.12 7.78
C ALA A 112 -35.77 -17.98 6.95
N SER A 113 -34.96 -17.15 7.59
CA SER A 113 -34.28 -16.02 6.93
C SER A 113 -32.92 -15.74 7.52
N ASN A 114 -32.05 -15.13 6.72
CA ASN A 114 -30.76 -14.61 7.15
C ASN A 114 -30.56 -13.21 6.58
N THR A 115 -29.84 -12.36 7.31
CA THR A 115 -29.64 -10.96 6.97
C THR A 115 -28.16 -10.61 6.95
N LEU A 116 -27.74 -9.97 5.87
CA LEU A 116 -26.44 -9.32 5.74
C LEU A 116 -26.66 -7.81 5.80
N THR A 117 -26.03 -7.15 6.77
CA THR A 117 -25.98 -5.68 6.85
C THR A 117 -24.67 -5.17 6.26
N MET A 118 -24.72 -4.06 5.54
CA MET A 118 -23.55 -3.44 4.94
C MET A 118 -23.66 -1.91 4.98
N THR A 119 -22.52 -1.22 4.91
CA THR A 119 -22.45 0.24 4.81
C THR A 119 -21.88 0.61 3.45
N ASN A 120 -22.67 1.33 2.66
CA ASN A 120 -22.28 1.78 1.32
C ASN A 120 -21.84 3.25 1.34
N TYR A 121 -20.78 3.56 0.60
CA TYR A 121 -20.24 4.91 0.41
C TYR A 121 -20.32 5.31 -1.08
N PRO A 122 -20.27 6.62 -1.40
CA PRO A 122 -20.21 7.06 -2.79
C PRO A 122 -19.04 6.44 -3.55
N ILE A 123 -19.17 6.23 -4.87
CA ILE A 123 -18.06 5.75 -5.72
C ILE A 123 -16.85 6.72 -5.73
N THR A 124 -17.09 7.97 -5.34
CA THR A 124 -16.07 9.03 -5.21
C THR A 124 -15.34 9.00 -3.86
N GLY A 125 -15.69 8.08 -2.95
CA GLY A 125 -15.20 8.11 -1.57
C GLY A 125 -15.72 9.34 -0.81
N PRO A 126 -15.07 9.73 0.31
CA PRO A 126 -14.10 8.92 1.03
C PRO A 126 -14.79 7.82 1.87
N VAL A 127 -14.05 6.78 2.24
CA VAL A 127 -14.50 5.68 3.12
C VAL A 127 -13.73 5.68 4.44
N ILE A 128 -12.41 5.57 4.37
CA ILE A 128 -11.42 5.52 5.43
C ILE A 128 -10.36 6.63 5.30
N SER A 129 -10.23 7.29 4.14
CA SER A 129 -9.11 8.20 3.85
C SER A 129 -9.21 9.56 4.52
N GLY A 130 -10.35 9.90 5.13
CA GLY A 130 -10.66 11.19 5.73
C GLY A 130 -11.13 12.22 4.69
N PRO A 131 -11.27 13.50 5.10
CA PRO A 131 -11.67 14.56 4.18
C PRO A 131 -10.77 14.63 2.95
N TRP A 132 -11.37 14.85 1.78
CA TRP A 132 -10.65 14.95 0.52
C TRP A 132 -9.59 16.04 0.53
N GLN A 133 -8.51 15.79 -0.22
CA GLN A 133 -7.55 16.82 -0.56
C GLN A 133 -8.23 17.92 -1.38
N THR A 134 -8.02 19.18 -0.97
CA THR A 134 -8.60 20.37 -1.62
C THR A 134 -7.52 21.47 -1.73
N PRO A 135 -7.43 22.16 -2.88
CA PRO A 135 -8.14 21.90 -4.14
C PRO A 135 -7.66 20.58 -4.79
N PHE A 136 -8.35 20.12 -5.81
CA PHE A 136 -7.99 18.89 -6.51
C PHE A 136 -8.29 19.05 -8.00
N VAL A 137 -7.25 18.89 -8.83
CA VAL A 137 -7.33 19.15 -10.27
C VAL A 137 -7.74 17.88 -11.00
N CYS A 138 -8.93 17.92 -11.60
CA CYS A 138 -9.39 16.86 -12.49
C CYS A 138 -8.57 16.84 -13.79
N GLN A 139 -8.20 15.65 -14.25
CA GLN A 139 -7.34 15.45 -15.41
C GLN A 139 -7.90 14.47 -16.44
N THR A 140 -9.17 14.07 -16.32
CA THR A 140 -9.89 13.24 -17.30
C THR A 140 -9.75 13.74 -18.74
N SER A 141 -9.76 15.05 -18.96
CA SER A 141 -9.65 15.64 -20.32
C SER A 141 -8.25 15.51 -20.93
N SER A 142 -7.24 15.27 -20.11
CA SER A 142 -5.86 15.04 -20.53
C SER A 142 -5.46 13.56 -20.52
N PHE A 143 -6.32 12.70 -19.97
CA PHE A 143 -6.04 11.27 -19.87
C PHE A 143 -6.27 10.60 -21.23
N GLN A 144 -5.21 10.01 -21.79
CA GLN A 144 -5.23 9.33 -23.08
C GLN A 144 -5.77 7.90 -22.93
N LEU A 145 -6.72 7.55 -23.78
CA LEU A 145 -7.25 6.21 -23.92
C LEU A 145 -6.41 5.40 -24.91
N PRO A 146 -6.50 4.06 -24.88
CA PRO A 146 -5.74 3.22 -25.80
C PRO A 146 -6.04 3.44 -27.29
N ASP A 147 -7.18 4.05 -27.63
CA ASP A 147 -7.54 4.39 -29.01
C ASP A 147 -6.96 5.74 -29.49
N GLY A 148 -6.17 6.42 -28.66
CA GLY A 148 -5.59 7.73 -28.94
C GLY A 148 -6.53 8.91 -28.70
N SER A 149 -7.77 8.66 -28.26
CA SER A 149 -8.70 9.71 -27.83
C SER A 149 -8.49 10.05 -26.34
N THR A 150 -9.06 11.16 -25.89
CA THR A 150 -9.06 11.52 -24.45
C THR A 150 -10.31 11.00 -23.75
N LEU A 151 -10.21 10.68 -22.46
CA LEU A 151 -11.33 10.22 -21.62
C LEU A 151 -12.49 11.23 -21.51
N GLY A 152 -12.22 12.53 -21.68
CA GLY A 152 -13.23 13.59 -21.85
C GLY A 152 -13.32 14.53 -20.66
N ALA A 153 -14.29 15.46 -20.69
CA ALA A 153 -14.52 16.39 -19.59
C ALA A 153 -15.00 15.67 -18.32
N PRO A 154 -14.60 16.12 -17.10
CA PRO A 154 -15.19 15.61 -15.88
C PRO A 154 -16.68 15.97 -15.83
N LEU A 155 -17.48 15.06 -15.27
CA LEU A 155 -18.93 15.23 -15.13
C LEU A 155 -19.31 16.06 -13.90
N ASP A 156 -18.42 16.17 -12.92
CA ASP A 156 -18.63 16.86 -11.66
C ASP A 156 -17.30 17.34 -11.04
N GLU A 157 -17.38 18.00 -9.88
CA GLU A 157 -16.22 18.47 -9.09
C GLU A 157 -15.41 17.33 -8.43
N ASN A 158 -15.97 16.13 -8.39
CA ASN A 158 -15.31 14.93 -7.88
C ASN A 158 -14.52 14.20 -8.97
N CYS A 159 -14.39 14.83 -10.14
CA CYS A 159 -13.65 14.33 -11.29
C CYS A 159 -14.24 13.04 -11.87
N SER A 160 -15.54 12.79 -11.67
CA SER A 160 -16.23 11.62 -12.21
C SER A 160 -16.27 11.63 -13.74
N VAL A 161 -16.34 10.46 -14.36
CA VAL A 161 -16.50 10.32 -15.81
C VAL A 161 -17.37 9.13 -16.18
N ALA A 162 -17.99 9.19 -17.36
CA ALA A 162 -18.67 8.03 -17.93
C ALA A 162 -17.63 6.96 -18.30
N THR A 163 -17.88 5.73 -17.84
CA THR A 163 -17.01 4.58 -18.15
C THR A 163 -16.93 4.35 -19.66
N ARG A 164 -15.72 4.14 -20.16
CA ARG A 164 -15.43 3.79 -21.56
C ARG A 164 -14.76 2.44 -21.64
N VAL A 165 -15.09 1.68 -22.69
CA VAL A 165 -14.50 0.38 -22.96
C VAL A 165 -13.81 0.45 -24.32
N ASN A 166 -12.51 0.20 -24.33
CA ASN A 166 -11.71 0.07 -25.54
C ASN A 166 -11.30 -1.39 -25.72
N TYR A 167 -11.22 -1.84 -26.96
CA TYR A 167 -10.67 -3.14 -27.31
C TYR A 167 -9.35 -2.96 -28.05
N LEU A 168 -8.37 -3.74 -27.65
CA LEU A 168 -7.06 -3.84 -28.28
C LEU A 168 -6.81 -5.28 -28.71
N TYR A 169 -5.91 -5.51 -29.65
CA TYR A 169 -5.51 -6.87 -30.03
C TYR A 169 -4.02 -6.97 -30.35
N MET A 170 -3.44 -8.15 -30.14
CA MET A 170 -2.08 -8.44 -30.58
C MET A 170 -2.12 -8.90 -32.04
N PRO A 171 -1.40 -8.25 -32.97
CA PRO A 171 -1.33 -8.72 -34.35
C PRO A 171 -0.47 -10.00 -34.46
N THR A 172 -0.71 -10.85 -35.45
CA THR A 172 0.03 -12.11 -35.69
C THR A 172 1.54 -11.93 -35.86
N GLN A 173 1.97 -10.77 -36.34
CA GLN A 173 3.38 -10.40 -36.47
C GLN A 173 4.04 -9.99 -35.13
N GLY A 174 3.28 -9.87 -34.05
CA GLY A 174 3.72 -9.34 -32.76
C GLY A 174 3.87 -7.81 -32.73
N GLY A 175 4.40 -7.30 -31.62
CA GLY A 175 4.68 -5.87 -31.42
C GLY A 175 3.67 -5.17 -30.49
N ALA A 176 3.43 -3.87 -30.73
CA ALA A 176 2.46 -3.10 -29.95
C ALA A 176 1.03 -3.56 -30.22
N LEU A 177 0.18 -3.50 -29.19
CA LEU A 177 -1.25 -3.77 -29.33
C LEU A 177 -1.89 -2.75 -30.28
N LYS A 178 -2.74 -3.24 -31.18
CA LYS A 178 -3.52 -2.42 -32.12
C LYS A 178 -4.92 -2.19 -31.59
N VAL A 179 -5.53 -1.06 -31.94
CA VAL A 179 -6.92 -0.76 -31.60
C VAL A 179 -7.87 -1.64 -32.42
N MET A 180 -8.85 -2.23 -31.76
CA MET A 180 -9.97 -2.94 -32.40
C MET A 180 -11.19 -2.02 -32.38
N SER A 181 -11.39 -1.28 -33.48
CA SER A 181 -12.47 -0.29 -33.59
C SER A 181 -13.85 -0.88 -33.87
N ASP A 182 -13.91 -2.08 -34.47
CA ASP A 182 -15.14 -2.84 -34.69
C ASP A 182 -15.17 -4.04 -33.75
N THR A 183 -16.18 -4.11 -32.89
CA THR A 183 -16.36 -5.20 -31.91
C THR A 183 -17.32 -6.29 -32.40
N SER A 184 -17.85 -6.17 -33.63
CA SER A 184 -18.76 -7.15 -34.22
C SER A 184 -18.04 -8.24 -35.04
N ALA A 185 -16.81 -7.97 -35.49
CA ALA A 185 -15.97 -8.91 -36.24
C ALA A 185 -14.50 -8.81 -35.83
N ARG A 186 -13.78 -9.93 -35.81
CA ARG A 186 -12.35 -9.96 -35.47
C ARG A 186 -11.51 -9.44 -36.65
N PRO A 187 -10.47 -8.62 -36.42
CA PRO A 187 -9.46 -8.36 -37.43
C PRO A 187 -8.83 -9.67 -37.93
N ALA A 188 -8.49 -9.73 -39.23
CA ALA A 188 -7.95 -10.95 -39.84
C ALA A 188 -6.56 -11.33 -39.29
N ASP A 189 -5.83 -10.36 -38.72
CA ASP A 189 -4.48 -10.53 -38.18
C ASP A 189 -4.45 -10.66 -36.64
N VAL A 190 -5.54 -11.03 -35.97
CA VAL A 190 -5.50 -11.29 -34.51
C VAL A 190 -4.66 -12.54 -34.20
N ALA A 191 -3.66 -12.38 -33.34
CA ALA A 191 -2.85 -13.48 -32.83
C ALA A 191 -3.64 -14.36 -31.84
N THR A 192 -3.26 -15.63 -31.75
CA THR A 192 -3.77 -16.57 -30.74
C THR A 192 -2.73 -16.74 -29.64
N VAL A 193 -3.18 -16.83 -28.38
CA VAL A 193 -2.33 -17.20 -27.25
C VAL A 193 -2.87 -18.37 -26.47
N THR A 194 -1.97 -19.02 -25.74
CA THR A 194 -2.29 -20.12 -24.83
C THR A 194 -2.23 -19.61 -23.39
N THR A 195 -3.36 -19.63 -22.70
CA THR A 195 -3.45 -19.29 -21.27
C THR A 195 -2.72 -20.31 -20.40
N LEU A 196 -2.47 -19.99 -19.11
CA LEU A 196 -1.90 -20.96 -18.16
C LEU A 196 -2.75 -22.24 -18.02
N GLY A 197 -4.06 -22.15 -18.27
CA GLY A 197 -4.96 -23.31 -18.28
C GLY A 197 -4.92 -24.13 -19.57
N GLY A 198 -4.08 -23.77 -20.55
CA GLY A 198 -3.96 -24.45 -21.84
C GLY A 198 -4.99 -24.07 -22.90
N ALA A 199 -5.92 -23.15 -22.59
CA ALA A 199 -6.91 -22.69 -23.56
C ALA A 199 -6.25 -21.78 -24.61
N GLN A 200 -6.50 -22.07 -25.89
CA GLN A 200 -6.12 -21.23 -27.01
C GLN A 200 -7.23 -20.21 -27.32
N VAL A 201 -6.90 -18.93 -27.24
CA VAL A 201 -7.87 -17.83 -27.41
C VAL A 201 -7.28 -16.72 -28.26
N PRO A 202 -8.11 -15.94 -28.99
CA PRO A 202 -7.64 -14.71 -29.62
C PRO A 202 -7.10 -13.75 -28.55
N PHE A 203 -5.94 -13.14 -28.80
CA PHE A 203 -5.40 -12.11 -27.94
C PHE A 203 -6.11 -10.79 -28.24
N ILE A 204 -7.30 -10.65 -27.66
CA ILE A 204 -8.11 -9.43 -27.67
C ILE A 204 -8.23 -8.99 -26.22
N VAL A 205 -7.78 -7.78 -25.93
CA VAL A 205 -7.77 -7.19 -24.59
C VAL A 205 -8.88 -6.18 -24.50
N ARG A 206 -9.77 -6.38 -23.53
CA ARG A 206 -10.73 -5.39 -23.11
C ARG A 206 -10.08 -4.47 -22.08
N VAL A 207 -10.14 -3.16 -22.28
CA VAL A 207 -9.71 -2.14 -21.32
C VAL A 207 -10.90 -1.28 -20.95
N GLU A 208 -11.31 -1.31 -19.68
CA GLU A 208 -12.33 -0.39 -19.14
C GLU A 208 -11.64 0.76 -18.43
N THR A 209 -12.09 1.99 -18.68
CA THR A 209 -11.61 3.21 -18.02
C THR A 209 -12.77 3.96 -17.43
N GLY A 210 -12.71 4.27 -16.14
CA GLY A 210 -13.73 5.03 -15.42
C GLY A 210 -13.12 5.77 -14.24
N THR A 211 -13.93 6.15 -13.26
CA THR A 211 -13.47 6.85 -12.06
C THR A 211 -13.93 6.16 -10.79
N VAL A 212 -12.99 5.92 -9.88
CA VAL A 212 -13.20 5.31 -8.55
C VAL A 212 -12.34 6.08 -7.56
N ASP A 213 -12.93 6.50 -6.44
CA ASP A 213 -12.28 7.32 -5.40
C ASP A 213 -11.73 8.65 -5.94
N ARG A 214 -12.41 9.23 -6.94
CA ARG A 214 -11.96 10.40 -7.75
C ARG A 214 -10.72 10.14 -8.62
N GLY A 215 -10.03 9.03 -8.45
CA GLY A 215 -8.96 8.57 -9.35
C GLY A 215 -9.51 7.97 -10.64
N ILE A 216 -8.71 8.01 -11.71
CA ILE A 216 -9.03 7.33 -12.96
C ILE A 216 -8.64 5.87 -12.78
N TYR A 217 -9.62 4.99 -12.81
CA TYR A 217 -9.48 3.56 -12.67
C TYR A 217 -9.45 2.90 -14.04
N GLN A 218 -8.59 1.89 -14.19
CA GLN A 218 -8.60 1.00 -15.34
C GLN A 218 -8.57 -0.47 -14.94
N ASN A 219 -9.30 -1.30 -15.67
CA ASN A 219 -9.10 -2.75 -15.68
C ASN A 219 -8.81 -3.26 -17.09
N ALA A 220 -8.02 -4.35 -17.18
CA ALA A 220 -7.71 -5.02 -18.43
C ALA A 220 -7.80 -6.54 -18.30
N VAL A 221 -8.35 -7.21 -19.31
CA VAL A 221 -8.47 -8.69 -19.36
C VAL A 221 -8.59 -9.17 -20.80
N ILE A 222 -8.16 -10.40 -21.09
CA ILE A 222 -8.47 -11.03 -22.38
C ILE A 222 -9.98 -11.32 -22.45
N HIS A 223 -10.65 -10.76 -23.46
CA HIS A 223 -12.07 -10.92 -23.72
C HIS A 223 -12.35 -10.67 -25.19
N ASP A 224 -13.05 -11.59 -25.84
CA ASP A 224 -13.44 -11.45 -27.24
C ASP A 224 -14.90 -11.00 -27.38
N PRO A 225 -15.16 -9.72 -27.73
CA PRO A 225 -16.53 -9.19 -27.80
C PRO A 225 -17.33 -9.76 -28.98
N THR A 226 -16.68 -10.46 -29.92
CA THR A 226 -17.34 -11.05 -31.10
C THR A 226 -17.97 -12.41 -30.80
N SER A 227 -17.57 -13.07 -29.71
CA SER A 227 -18.02 -14.42 -29.34
C SER A 227 -18.43 -14.58 -27.89
N GLU A 228 -18.26 -13.53 -27.08
CA GLU A 228 -18.61 -13.51 -25.66
C GLU A 228 -19.51 -12.31 -25.34
N PRO A 229 -20.51 -12.46 -24.45
CA PRO A 229 -21.25 -11.31 -23.94
C PRO A 229 -20.33 -10.39 -23.13
N ALA A 230 -20.80 -9.17 -22.85
CA ALA A 230 -20.10 -8.27 -21.94
C ALA A 230 -19.87 -8.96 -20.57
N PRO A 231 -18.68 -8.84 -19.96
CA PRO A 231 -18.37 -9.53 -18.72
C PRO A 231 -19.31 -9.15 -17.57
N THR A 232 -19.72 -10.17 -16.81
CA THR A 232 -20.41 -10.07 -15.53
C THR A 232 -19.87 -11.13 -14.57
N PRO A 233 -20.07 -11.05 -13.25
CA PRO A 233 -19.64 -12.09 -12.32
C PRO A 233 -20.21 -13.48 -12.61
N THR A 234 -21.40 -13.55 -13.22
CA THR A 234 -22.07 -14.80 -13.63
C THR A 234 -21.72 -15.23 -15.05
N SER A 235 -20.96 -14.43 -15.80
CA SER A 235 -20.43 -14.72 -17.12
C SER A 235 -19.05 -14.07 -17.26
N PRO A 236 -18.04 -14.56 -16.49
CA PRO A 236 -16.69 -14.04 -16.54
C PRO A 236 -16.07 -14.24 -17.93
N PRO A 237 -15.06 -13.44 -18.31
CA PRO A 237 -14.31 -13.69 -19.55
C PRO A 237 -13.74 -15.11 -19.56
N LYS A 238 -13.94 -15.86 -20.64
CA LYS A 238 -13.55 -17.29 -20.72
C LYS A 238 -12.05 -17.52 -20.55
N ALA A 239 -11.23 -16.56 -21.00
CA ALA A 239 -9.78 -16.63 -20.92
C ALA A 239 -9.21 -16.25 -19.54
N TRP A 240 -10.04 -15.67 -18.66
CA TRP A 240 -9.58 -15.23 -17.34
C TRP A 240 -9.34 -16.43 -16.43
N ASN A 241 -8.10 -16.58 -15.95
CA ASN A 241 -7.67 -17.64 -15.05
C ASN A 241 -8.07 -17.41 -13.59
N ARG A 242 -8.93 -16.41 -13.34
CA ARG A 242 -9.36 -15.93 -12.01
C ARG A 242 -8.25 -15.40 -11.13
N ARG A 243 -7.11 -15.01 -11.69
CA ARG A 243 -6.02 -14.34 -10.96
C ARG A 243 -6.01 -12.86 -11.32
N MET A 244 -5.69 -12.03 -10.33
CA MET A 244 -5.65 -10.58 -10.51
C MET A 244 -4.30 -10.01 -10.12
N ILE A 245 -3.87 -8.96 -10.83
CA ILE A 245 -2.69 -8.16 -10.51
C ILE A 245 -3.12 -6.71 -10.34
N ALA A 246 -2.83 -6.13 -9.18
CA ALA A 246 -2.86 -4.69 -8.96
C ALA A 246 -1.55 -4.07 -9.47
N ILE A 247 -1.66 -3.06 -10.33
CA ILE A 247 -0.51 -2.35 -10.87
C ILE A 247 -0.35 -1.01 -10.17
N GLU A 248 0.79 -0.87 -9.51
CA GLU A 248 1.18 0.33 -8.78
C GLU A 248 1.96 1.30 -9.67
N GLY A 249 1.97 2.58 -9.32
CA GLY A 249 2.82 3.56 -9.99
C GLY A 249 4.25 3.60 -9.45
N PHE A 250 4.94 4.71 -9.68
CA PHE A 250 6.30 4.96 -9.21
C PHE A 250 6.48 6.43 -8.84
N GLY A 251 7.64 6.79 -8.26
CA GLY A 251 7.98 8.16 -7.85
C GLY A 251 7.09 8.72 -6.72
N CYS A 252 7.40 9.93 -6.23
CA CYS A 252 6.63 10.69 -5.22
C CYS A 252 7.00 12.20 -5.09
N PRO A 253 7.89 12.82 -5.91
CA PRO A 253 8.40 14.15 -5.55
C PRO A 253 7.40 15.31 -5.76
N GLY A 254 6.35 15.17 -6.57
CA GLY A 254 5.46 16.30 -6.91
C GLY A 254 4.00 15.94 -7.15
N GLY A 255 3.59 14.75 -6.71
CA GLY A 255 2.27 14.19 -6.91
C GLY A 255 1.32 14.51 -5.79
N TRP A 256 0.62 15.63 -5.89
CA TRP A 256 -0.34 16.10 -4.88
C TRP A 256 -1.39 16.97 -5.55
N TYR A 257 -2.62 16.99 -5.02
CA TYR A 257 -3.73 17.85 -5.45
C TYR A 257 -4.17 17.61 -6.91
N ILE A 258 -3.90 16.43 -7.47
CA ILE A 258 -4.21 16.09 -8.86
C ILE A 258 -4.85 14.71 -8.97
N GLN A 259 -5.71 14.54 -9.98
CA GLN A 259 -6.26 13.23 -10.34
C GLN A 259 -5.24 12.32 -11.01
N GLY A 260 -4.29 12.88 -11.78
CA GLY A 260 -3.37 12.13 -12.63
C GLY A 260 -3.91 11.93 -14.05
N SER A 261 -3.08 12.16 -15.06
CA SER A 261 -3.44 12.05 -16.49
C SER A 261 -2.96 10.76 -17.17
N ALA A 262 -2.40 9.82 -16.42
CA ALA A 262 -1.94 8.53 -16.92
C ALA A 262 -1.86 7.50 -15.78
N GLN A 263 -2.03 6.21 -16.11
CA GLN A 263 -1.72 5.14 -15.17
C GLN A 263 -0.22 5.01 -14.95
N GLY A 264 0.14 4.49 -13.78
CA GLY A 264 1.51 4.10 -13.49
C GLY A 264 1.88 2.87 -14.31
N ASN A 265 2.85 3.00 -15.21
CA ASN A 265 3.46 1.88 -15.92
C ASN A 265 4.96 2.04 -15.84
N ILE A 266 5.67 1.02 -15.34
CA ILE A 266 7.15 1.04 -15.29
C ILE A 266 7.72 -0.29 -15.79
N GLN A 267 8.66 -0.17 -16.73
CA GLN A 267 9.49 -1.28 -17.19
C GLN A 267 10.93 -1.00 -16.75
N SER A 268 11.49 -1.88 -15.94
CA SER A 268 12.84 -1.69 -15.38
C SER A 268 13.48 -3.02 -15.00
N ALA A 269 14.78 -3.16 -15.29
CA ALA A 269 15.57 -4.34 -14.95
C ALA A 269 14.95 -5.69 -15.38
N GLY A 270 14.23 -5.70 -16.52
CA GLY A 270 13.54 -6.88 -17.04
C GLY A 270 12.14 -7.12 -16.47
N PHE A 271 11.70 -6.35 -15.46
CA PHE A 271 10.34 -6.37 -14.94
C PHE A 271 9.45 -5.41 -15.71
N ASP A 272 8.20 -5.80 -15.93
CA ASP A 272 7.16 -5.00 -16.59
C ASP A 272 5.93 -4.89 -15.68
N PHE A 273 5.86 -3.80 -14.92
CA PHE A 273 4.71 -3.43 -14.08
C PHE A 273 3.83 -2.47 -14.86
N SER A 274 3.16 -2.97 -15.90
CA SER A 274 2.20 -2.21 -16.69
C SER A 274 0.84 -2.89 -16.76
N LEU A 275 -0.22 -2.08 -16.86
CA LEU A 275 -1.60 -2.58 -17.00
C LEU A 275 -1.75 -3.46 -18.25
N LEU A 276 -1.00 -3.17 -19.30
CA LEU A 276 -1.03 -3.87 -20.60
C LEU A 276 0.14 -4.84 -20.79
N ASN A 277 0.74 -5.34 -19.70
CA ASN A 277 1.77 -6.37 -19.78
C ASN A 277 1.22 -7.59 -20.55
N THR A 278 1.73 -7.78 -21.77
CA THR A 278 1.17 -8.76 -22.70
C THR A 278 1.42 -10.19 -22.25
N GLN A 279 2.49 -10.44 -21.49
CA GLN A 279 2.79 -11.76 -20.94
C GLN A 279 1.79 -12.14 -19.84
N ARG A 280 1.52 -11.24 -18.89
CA ARG A 280 0.52 -11.50 -17.83
C ARG A 280 -0.88 -11.60 -18.39
N LEU A 281 -1.23 -10.79 -19.39
CA LEU A 281 -2.50 -10.92 -20.09
C LEU A 281 -2.60 -12.26 -20.83
N ALA A 282 -1.55 -12.69 -21.56
CA ALA A 282 -1.51 -13.99 -22.26
C ALA A 282 -1.71 -15.17 -21.31
N GLU A 283 -1.15 -15.10 -20.10
CA GLU A 283 -1.32 -16.09 -19.04
C GLU A 283 -2.76 -16.18 -18.50
N GLY A 284 -3.59 -15.18 -18.80
CA GLY A 284 -4.99 -15.09 -18.45
C GLY A 284 -5.27 -14.26 -17.19
N TYR A 285 -4.35 -13.40 -16.73
CA TYR A 285 -4.61 -12.51 -15.60
C TYR A 285 -5.58 -11.39 -15.99
N ALA A 286 -6.38 -10.95 -15.02
CA ALA A 286 -7.00 -9.62 -15.07
C ALA A 286 -6.09 -8.63 -14.33
N MET A 287 -5.98 -7.42 -14.85
CA MET A 287 -5.15 -6.35 -14.33
C MET A 287 -6.04 -5.20 -13.88
N PHE A 288 -5.69 -4.49 -12.81
CA PHE A 288 -6.31 -3.21 -12.50
C PHE A 288 -5.30 -2.19 -11.97
N ALA A 289 -5.60 -0.92 -12.17
CA ALA A 289 -4.80 0.22 -11.70
C ALA A 289 -5.72 1.41 -11.38
N ASN A 290 -5.24 2.33 -10.55
CA ASN A 290 -5.89 3.60 -10.29
C ASN A 290 -4.84 4.71 -10.21
N THR A 291 -5.12 5.88 -10.77
CA THR A 291 -4.17 7.00 -10.74
C THR A 291 -3.86 7.50 -9.33
N LEU A 292 -4.68 7.20 -8.31
CA LEU A 292 -4.40 7.48 -6.89
C LEU A 292 -3.60 6.39 -6.17
N GLN A 293 -3.41 5.22 -6.80
CA GLN A 293 -2.37 4.23 -6.43
C GLN A 293 -1.00 4.63 -7.02
N HIS A 294 -0.97 5.57 -7.96
CA HIS A 294 0.28 6.05 -8.54
C HIS A 294 0.97 7.07 -7.62
N ALA A 295 2.10 6.68 -7.04
CA ALA A 295 2.81 7.49 -6.06
C ALA A 295 3.29 8.88 -6.56
N SER A 296 3.59 9.07 -7.85
CA SER A 296 3.81 10.41 -8.47
C SER A 296 2.56 11.27 -8.66
N ASN A 297 1.35 10.78 -8.34
CA ASN A 297 0.13 11.58 -8.22
C ASN A 297 -0.33 11.69 -6.76
N ASN A 298 -0.05 10.66 -5.96
CA ASN A 298 -0.38 10.57 -4.55
C ASN A 298 0.48 9.51 -3.85
N CYS A 299 1.38 9.90 -2.94
CA CYS A 299 2.08 8.96 -2.06
C CYS A 299 1.52 8.95 -0.61
N ASN A 300 0.27 9.36 -0.42
CA ASN A 300 -0.48 9.09 0.81
C ASN A 300 -1.00 7.65 0.79
N ALA A 301 -0.38 6.78 1.60
CA ALA A 301 -0.73 5.37 1.68
C ALA A 301 -2.19 5.11 2.09
N VAL A 302 -2.83 6.02 2.83
CA VAL A 302 -4.23 5.86 3.25
C VAL A 302 -5.16 6.00 2.05
N LEU A 303 -4.98 7.06 1.26
CA LEU A 303 -5.74 7.29 0.03
C LEU A 303 -5.44 6.23 -1.03
N ALA A 304 -4.17 5.83 -1.17
CA ALA A 304 -3.80 4.75 -2.09
C ALA A 304 -4.48 3.42 -1.70
N SER A 305 -4.59 3.11 -0.41
CA SER A 305 -5.26 1.91 0.09
C SER A 305 -6.77 1.93 -0.17
N GLU A 306 -7.41 3.09 0.02
CA GLU A 306 -8.84 3.29 -0.31
C GLU A 306 -9.10 3.11 -1.81
N ALA A 307 -8.32 3.80 -2.64
CA ALA A 307 -8.41 3.67 -4.09
C ALA A 307 -8.18 2.22 -4.56
N ALA A 308 -7.23 1.48 -3.96
CA ALA A 308 -6.99 0.06 -4.25
C ALA A 308 -8.14 -0.84 -3.82
N MET A 309 -8.68 -0.65 -2.61
CA MET A 309 -9.84 -1.39 -2.11
C MET A 309 -11.06 -1.21 -3.01
N MET A 310 -11.39 0.03 -3.34
CA MET A 310 -12.54 0.35 -4.19
C MET A 310 -12.34 -0.10 -5.65
N SER A 311 -11.12 -0.02 -6.16
CA SER A 311 -10.79 -0.52 -7.51
C SER A 311 -10.88 -2.04 -7.59
N LYS A 312 -10.47 -2.76 -6.53
CA LYS A 312 -10.63 -4.21 -6.43
C LYS A 312 -12.11 -4.58 -6.39
N GLU A 313 -12.91 -3.89 -5.58
CA GLU A 313 -14.37 -4.07 -5.51
C GLU A 313 -15.01 -3.91 -6.89
N ALA A 314 -14.76 -2.78 -7.58
CA ALA A 314 -15.27 -2.52 -8.92
C ALA A 314 -14.86 -3.61 -9.93
N THR A 315 -13.63 -4.12 -9.83
CA THR A 315 -13.16 -5.21 -10.69
C THR A 315 -13.89 -6.53 -10.41
N ILE A 316 -14.13 -6.84 -9.13
CA ILE A 316 -14.87 -8.05 -8.72
C ILE A 316 -16.33 -7.96 -9.18
N GLU A 317 -16.95 -6.80 -9.09
CA GLU A 317 -18.33 -6.59 -9.56
C GLU A 317 -18.44 -6.66 -11.09
N ARG A 318 -17.33 -6.43 -11.80
CA ARG A 318 -17.27 -6.54 -13.25
C ARG A 318 -17.00 -7.95 -13.75
N PHE A 319 -16.04 -8.66 -13.15
CA PHE A 319 -15.55 -9.95 -13.65
C PHE A 319 -15.91 -11.14 -12.76
N GLY A 320 -16.14 -10.92 -11.46
CA GLY A 320 -16.33 -11.95 -10.46
C GLY A 320 -15.15 -12.07 -9.49
N VAL A 321 -15.26 -13.00 -8.54
CA VAL A 321 -14.27 -13.16 -7.46
C VAL A 321 -13.00 -13.85 -7.98
N PRO A 322 -11.80 -13.27 -7.77
CA PRO A 322 -10.54 -13.94 -8.07
C PRO A 322 -10.23 -15.06 -7.08
N LEU A 323 -9.44 -16.05 -7.52
CA LEU A 323 -8.77 -17.01 -6.62
C LEU A 323 -7.78 -16.29 -5.68
N PHE A 324 -7.10 -15.27 -6.20
CA PHE A 324 -6.24 -14.38 -5.44
C PHE A 324 -5.91 -13.10 -6.22
N THR A 325 -5.50 -12.07 -5.50
CA THR A 325 -4.99 -10.81 -6.04
C THR A 325 -3.59 -10.55 -5.53
N VAL A 326 -2.62 -10.34 -6.41
CA VAL A 326 -1.26 -9.92 -6.03
C VAL A 326 -1.02 -8.47 -6.42
N SER A 327 -0.08 -7.81 -5.76
CA SER A 327 0.40 -6.48 -6.16
C SER A 327 1.86 -6.53 -6.58
N ALA A 328 2.24 -5.69 -7.52
CA ALA A 328 3.64 -5.58 -7.93
C ALA A 328 4.05 -4.16 -8.32
N GLY A 329 5.28 -3.77 -7.98
CA GLY A 329 5.82 -2.46 -8.33
C GLY A 329 7.29 -2.26 -7.96
N CYS A 330 7.91 -1.24 -8.58
CA CYS A 330 9.27 -0.79 -8.29
C CYS A 330 9.26 0.64 -7.74
N SER A 331 10.21 0.98 -6.87
CA SER A 331 10.39 2.35 -6.36
C SER A 331 9.15 2.84 -5.60
N GLY A 332 8.45 3.86 -6.11
CA GLY A 332 7.17 4.27 -5.53
C GLY A 332 6.14 3.16 -5.44
N GLY A 333 6.18 2.21 -6.39
CA GLY A 333 5.30 1.05 -6.41
C GLY A 333 5.66 -0.04 -5.40
N SER A 334 6.88 -0.01 -4.82
CA SER A 334 7.23 -0.96 -3.76
C SER A 334 6.41 -0.69 -2.51
N TYR A 335 6.36 0.57 -2.06
CA TYR A 335 5.48 0.97 -0.95
C TYR A 335 4.03 1.13 -1.39
N GLY A 336 3.76 1.42 -2.67
CA GLY A 336 2.42 1.31 -3.27
C GLY A 336 1.84 -0.11 -3.16
N SER A 337 2.68 -1.15 -3.18
CA SER A 337 2.24 -2.52 -2.90
C SER A 337 2.24 -2.84 -1.40
N ALA A 338 3.35 -2.53 -0.72
CA ALA A 338 3.59 -2.96 0.66
C ALA A 338 2.70 -2.24 1.67
N GLN A 339 2.50 -0.93 1.55
CA GLN A 339 1.69 -0.18 2.52
C GLN A 339 0.21 -0.60 2.43
N PRO A 340 -0.48 -0.60 1.27
CA PRO A 340 -1.85 -1.09 1.19
C PRO A 340 -2.02 -2.54 1.63
N ALA A 341 -1.08 -3.43 1.30
CA ALA A 341 -1.08 -4.80 1.79
C ALA A 341 -1.03 -4.88 3.32
N ASP A 342 -0.20 -4.06 3.97
CA ASP A 342 -0.08 -4.02 5.42
C ASP A 342 -1.33 -3.41 6.07
N ARG A 343 -1.83 -2.33 5.48
CA ARG A 343 -2.96 -1.54 5.98
C ARG A 343 -4.29 -2.27 5.92
N ILE A 344 -4.56 -2.99 4.84
CA ILE A 344 -5.83 -3.65 4.58
C ILE A 344 -5.58 -5.16 4.43
N PRO A 345 -5.58 -5.93 5.53
CA PRO A 345 -5.47 -7.38 5.45
C PRO A 345 -6.51 -7.98 4.50
N GLY A 346 -6.06 -8.82 3.56
CA GLY A 346 -6.90 -9.42 2.52
C GLY A 346 -7.08 -8.57 1.25
N LEU A 347 -6.52 -7.36 1.20
CA LEU A 347 -6.47 -6.58 -0.05
C LEU A 347 -5.62 -7.28 -1.11
N PHE A 348 -4.43 -7.73 -0.73
CA PHE A 348 -3.54 -8.54 -1.56
C PHE A 348 -3.15 -9.84 -0.85
N ASP A 349 -2.97 -10.89 -1.64
CA ASP A 349 -2.55 -12.24 -1.26
C ASP A 349 -1.03 -12.44 -1.42
N GLY A 350 -0.31 -11.42 -1.86
CA GLY A 350 1.14 -11.42 -1.99
C GLY A 350 1.62 -10.16 -2.68
N VAL A 351 2.87 -9.77 -2.41
CA VAL A 351 3.51 -8.62 -3.07
C VAL A 351 4.85 -9.02 -3.67
N LEU A 352 5.09 -8.60 -4.92
CA LEU A 352 6.41 -8.62 -5.55
C LEU A 352 6.90 -7.19 -5.69
N ILE A 353 7.91 -6.82 -4.92
CA ILE A 353 8.43 -5.47 -4.86
C ILE A 353 9.86 -5.40 -5.40
N SER A 354 10.20 -4.26 -5.99
CA SER A 354 11.54 -4.02 -6.51
C SER A 354 12.05 -2.59 -6.26
N CYS A 355 13.37 -2.38 -6.37
CA CYS A 355 14.00 -1.07 -6.17
C CYS A 355 13.53 -0.40 -4.86
N THR A 356 13.50 -1.21 -3.79
CA THR A 356 12.55 -1.08 -2.69
C THR A 356 12.78 0.17 -1.86
N PHE A 357 11.70 0.85 -1.51
CA PHE A 357 11.56 1.74 -0.37
C PHE A 357 10.48 1.17 0.58
N PRO A 358 10.66 1.20 1.91
CA PRO A 358 9.61 0.79 2.85
C PRO A 358 8.39 1.71 2.81
N ASP A 359 8.62 3.03 2.74
CA ASP A 359 7.60 4.08 2.69
C ASP A 359 8.22 5.42 2.25
N PRO A 360 7.39 6.42 1.88
CA PRO A 360 7.87 7.76 1.53
C PRO A 360 8.61 8.48 2.66
N LEU A 361 8.28 8.20 3.93
CA LEU A 361 8.87 8.86 5.09
C LEU A 361 10.33 8.47 5.29
N SER A 362 10.69 7.22 5.02
CA SER A 362 12.05 6.71 5.08
C SER A 362 12.97 7.48 4.12
N ILE A 363 12.44 7.82 2.94
CA ILE A 363 13.13 8.65 1.95
C ILE A 363 13.18 10.12 2.40
N ALA A 364 12.06 10.65 2.92
CA ALA A 364 11.95 12.04 3.37
C ALA A 364 12.87 12.33 4.57
N PHE A 365 12.92 11.44 5.56
CA PHE A 365 13.72 11.63 6.77
C PHE A 365 15.21 11.44 6.49
N SER A 366 15.59 10.39 5.77
CA SER A 366 16.98 10.21 5.34
C SER A 366 17.46 11.39 4.50
N GLY A 367 16.61 11.86 3.57
CA GLY A 367 16.88 13.08 2.81
C GLY A 367 16.99 14.32 3.70
N SER A 368 16.08 14.53 4.65
CA SER A 368 16.08 15.71 5.53
C SER A 368 17.30 15.76 6.45
N ASP A 369 17.69 14.63 7.03
CA ASP A 369 18.94 14.50 7.80
C ASP A 369 20.15 14.80 6.91
N GLY A 370 20.16 14.24 5.70
CA GLY A 370 21.24 14.46 4.76
C GLY A 370 21.33 15.91 4.29
N HIS A 371 20.21 16.56 4.04
CA HIS A 371 20.16 17.95 3.57
C HIS A 371 20.62 18.95 4.64
N LEU A 372 20.45 18.64 5.93
CA LEU A 372 21.07 19.40 7.03
C LEU A 372 22.60 19.23 7.05
N ILE A 373 23.10 18.01 6.83
CA ILE A 373 24.53 17.74 6.76
C ILE A 373 25.14 18.43 5.53
N THR A 374 24.46 18.41 4.38
CA THR A 374 24.86 19.10 3.14
C THR A 374 24.95 20.62 3.38
N HIS A 375 23.99 21.20 4.10
CA HIS A 375 24.03 22.61 4.48
C HIS A 375 25.27 22.93 5.34
N TYR A 376 25.53 22.12 6.37
CA TYR A 376 26.71 22.28 7.23
C TYR A 376 28.03 22.23 6.45
N ILE A 377 28.23 21.23 5.60
CA ILE A 377 29.49 21.09 4.83
C ILE A 377 29.63 22.18 3.76
N THR A 378 28.52 22.73 3.27
CA THR A 378 28.54 23.86 2.33
C THR A 378 29.02 25.14 3.02
N LEU A 379 28.57 25.39 4.25
CA LEU A 379 29.02 26.53 5.05
C LEU A 379 30.43 26.33 5.64
N ASN A 380 30.89 25.08 5.76
CA ASN A 380 32.17 24.72 6.36
C ASN A 380 32.98 23.76 5.44
N PRO A 381 33.40 24.19 4.24
CA PRO A 381 33.93 23.31 3.19
C PRO A 381 35.24 22.59 3.56
N SER A 382 35.96 23.06 4.59
CA SER A 382 37.19 22.43 5.08
C SER A 382 36.99 21.61 6.36
N ALA A 383 35.77 21.49 6.88
CA ALA A 383 35.52 20.80 8.14
C ALA A 383 35.64 19.27 8.04
N LEU A 384 35.28 18.70 6.88
CA LEU A 384 35.32 17.26 6.61
C LEU A 384 35.83 17.01 5.19
N THR A 385 36.68 15.99 5.02
CA THR A 385 37.05 15.48 3.69
C THR A 385 35.94 14.61 3.10
N ASP A 386 35.97 14.32 1.80
CA ASP A 386 34.96 13.46 1.16
C ASP A 386 34.89 12.04 1.77
N THR A 387 36.04 11.47 2.16
CA THR A 387 36.09 10.19 2.88
C THR A 387 35.44 10.30 4.27
N GLN A 388 35.63 11.42 4.96
CA GLN A 388 34.98 11.68 6.24
C GLN A 388 33.48 11.92 6.08
N ILE A 389 33.03 12.58 5.01
CA ILE A 389 31.62 12.74 4.67
C ILE A 389 30.97 11.37 4.44
N ALA A 390 31.61 10.49 3.66
CA ALA A 390 31.12 9.12 3.47
C ALA A 390 31.00 8.38 4.82
N ALA A 391 32.00 8.49 5.69
CA ALA A 391 31.97 7.87 7.02
C ALA A 391 30.86 8.44 7.93
N VAL A 392 30.65 9.77 7.93
CA VAL A 392 29.65 10.46 8.75
C VAL A 392 28.22 10.15 8.30
N THR A 393 28.02 10.03 6.99
CA THR A 393 26.70 9.89 6.39
C THR A 393 26.30 8.43 6.19
N GLY A 394 27.28 7.53 6.15
CA GLY A 394 27.07 6.10 6.00
C GLY A 394 26.85 5.66 4.56
N TYR A 395 26.78 6.59 3.61
CA TYR A 395 26.70 6.32 2.17
C TYR A 395 28.08 6.00 1.58
N LYS A 396 28.10 5.32 0.44
CA LYS A 396 29.33 4.93 -0.28
C LYS A 396 30.26 6.09 -0.58
N SER A 397 29.69 7.24 -0.93
CA SER A 397 30.43 8.43 -1.37
C SER A 397 29.64 9.69 -1.08
N ARG A 398 30.33 10.84 -1.14
CA ARG A 398 29.70 12.16 -1.10
C ARG A 398 28.60 12.33 -2.16
N LYS A 399 28.83 11.84 -3.38
CA LYS A 399 27.84 11.92 -4.46
C LYS A 399 26.57 11.14 -4.13
N ALA A 400 26.70 9.91 -3.65
CA ALA A 400 25.56 9.10 -3.22
C ALA A 400 24.79 9.81 -2.09
N PHE A 401 25.52 10.30 -1.09
CA PHE A 401 24.95 11.06 0.01
C PHE A 401 24.16 12.30 -0.47
N GLU A 402 24.72 13.11 -1.36
CA GLU A 402 24.10 14.35 -1.83
C GLU A 402 22.86 14.08 -2.71
N ASP A 403 22.88 13.04 -3.53
CA ASP A 403 21.69 12.64 -4.29
C ASP A 403 20.56 12.15 -3.38
N ALA A 404 20.91 11.45 -2.29
CA ALA A 404 19.98 11.08 -1.23
C ALA A 404 19.44 12.30 -0.47
N ALA A 405 20.31 13.27 -0.14
CA ALA A 405 19.96 14.50 0.55
C ALA A 405 18.96 15.34 -0.27
N ASN A 406 19.14 15.40 -1.59
CA ASN A 406 18.22 16.08 -2.51
C ASN A 406 16.78 15.52 -2.47
N GLN A 407 16.59 14.31 -1.93
CA GLN A 407 15.25 13.77 -1.71
C GLN A 407 14.47 14.52 -0.61
N ALA A 408 15.09 15.39 0.19
CA ALA A 408 14.39 16.31 1.08
C ALA A 408 13.43 17.26 0.35
N GLN A 409 13.53 17.42 -0.98
CA GLN A 409 12.62 18.26 -1.77
C GLN A 409 11.13 18.05 -1.51
N ARG A 410 10.72 16.83 -1.12
CA ARG A 410 9.32 16.50 -0.82
C ARG A 410 8.82 17.00 0.55
N THR A 411 9.68 17.66 1.32
CA THR A 411 9.35 18.26 2.63
C THR A 411 9.34 19.78 2.60
N ASP A 412 9.87 20.41 1.54
CA ASP A 412 10.00 21.85 1.41
C ASP A 412 8.83 22.46 0.62
N PRO A 413 7.99 23.29 1.26
CA PRO A 413 6.83 23.87 0.63
C PRO A 413 7.14 25.10 -0.24
N VAL A 414 8.32 25.72 -0.08
CA VAL A 414 8.60 27.04 -0.63
C VAL A 414 9.18 26.89 -2.04
N PRO A 415 8.57 27.49 -3.07
CA PRO A 415 9.08 27.35 -4.44
C PRO A 415 10.37 28.16 -4.66
N GLY A 416 11.21 27.68 -5.57
CA GLY A 416 12.29 28.47 -6.16
C GLY A 416 13.47 28.76 -5.25
N ARG A 417 13.66 27.97 -4.17
CA ARG A 417 14.89 28.06 -3.37
C ARG A 417 16.10 27.70 -4.21
N VAL A 418 17.09 28.58 -4.19
CA VAL A 418 18.44 28.28 -4.64
C VAL A 418 19.17 27.64 -3.47
N ASP A 419 19.49 26.37 -3.61
CA ASP A 419 20.17 25.56 -2.60
C ASP A 419 21.21 24.65 -3.30
N TYR A 420 21.51 23.49 -2.74
CA TYR A 420 22.45 22.53 -3.31
C TYR A 420 22.08 22.10 -4.75
N ALA A 421 23.10 21.73 -5.53
CA ALA A 421 22.91 21.32 -6.91
C ALA A 421 21.95 20.11 -7.03
N GLY A 422 20.91 20.26 -7.84
CA GLY A 422 19.88 19.25 -8.07
C GLY A 422 18.70 19.29 -7.08
N TYR A 423 18.74 20.18 -6.07
CA TYR A 423 17.62 20.40 -5.16
C TYR A 423 16.49 21.18 -5.85
N ASN A 424 15.26 20.68 -5.75
CA ASN A 424 14.07 21.39 -6.25
C ASN A 424 13.09 21.58 -5.10
N SER A 425 12.73 22.80 -4.76
CA SER A 425 11.81 23.09 -3.65
C SER A 425 10.40 23.43 -4.17
N GLY A 426 9.37 23.21 -3.36
CA GLY A 426 7.99 23.53 -3.72
C GLY A 426 7.50 22.78 -4.96
N VAL A 427 7.85 21.49 -5.09
CA VAL A 427 7.65 20.70 -6.31
C VAL A 427 6.17 20.38 -6.54
N PHE A 428 5.55 21.07 -7.48
CA PHE A 428 4.20 20.78 -7.96
C PHE A 428 4.23 20.18 -9.37
N ASN A 429 3.33 19.23 -9.62
CA ASN A 429 2.92 18.95 -10.99
C ASN A 429 2.41 20.24 -11.67
N ALA A 430 2.77 20.43 -12.95
CA ALA A 430 2.35 21.59 -13.74
C ALA A 430 0.82 21.76 -13.80
N ALA A 431 0.06 20.67 -13.66
CA ALA A 431 -1.40 20.69 -13.64
C ALA A 431 -2.00 21.50 -12.48
N VAL A 432 -1.30 21.65 -11.34
CA VAL A 432 -1.77 22.50 -10.24
C VAL A 432 -1.56 23.97 -10.61
N PRO A 433 -2.59 24.82 -10.75
CA PRO A 433 -2.40 26.22 -11.13
C PRO A 433 -1.53 26.99 -10.15
N ALA A 434 -0.67 27.89 -10.66
CA ALA A 434 0.23 28.70 -9.82
C ALA A 434 -0.50 29.53 -8.75
N SER A 435 -1.72 30.00 -9.04
CA SER A 435 -2.57 30.74 -8.11
C SER A 435 -3.02 29.95 -6.88
N LEU A 436 -2.97 28.61 -6.93
CA LEU A 436 -3.33 27.74 -5.82
C LEU A 436 -2.11 27.36 -4.96
N ARG A 437 -0.89 27.53 -5.47
CA ARG A 437 0.34 27.05 -4.84
C ARG A 437 0.80 28.00 -3.74
N TYR A 438 1.24 27.42 -2.63
CA TYR A 438 1.82 28.16 -1.51
C TYR A 438 3.02 29.00 -1.94
N HIS A 439 3.07 30.23 -1.42
CA HIS A 439 4.26 31.07 -1.42
C HIS A 439 4.23 31.92 -0.14
N PRO A 440 5.30 31.95 0.66
CA PRO A 440 5.28 32.57 2.00
C PRO A 440 4.88 34.06 1.98
N VAL A 441 5.26 34.78 0.93
CA VAL A 441 4.88 36.20 0.73
C VAL A 441 3.63 36.37 -0.15
N ASN A 442 3.64 35.83 -1.37
CA ASN A 442 2.64 36.13 -2.39
C ASN A 442 1.33 35.32 -2.29
N ASN A 443 1.35 34.17 -1.61
CA ASN A 443 0.18 33.31 -1.44
C ASN A 443 0.31 32.43 -0.16
N PRO A 444 0.28 33.05 1.04
CA PRO A 444 0.56 32.34 2.29
C PRO A 444 -0.52 31.33 2.68
N THR A 445 -1.69 31.36 2.03
CA THR A 445 -2.80 30.41 2.25
C THR A 445 -2.90 29.36 1.14
N GLY A 446 -1.98 29.37 0.16
CA GLY A 446 -1.95 28.38 -0.90
C GLY A 446 -1.64 26.97 -0.38
N VAL A 447 -1.95 25.95 -1.17
CA VAL A 447 -1.64 24.57 -0.78
C VAL A 447 -0.15 24.30 -0.88
N ARG A 448 0.33 23.38 -0.03
CA ARG A 448 1.75 23.07 0.13
C ARG A 448 2.07 21.68 -0.47
N PRO A 449 3.13 21.53 -1.28
CA PRO A 449 3.47 20.30 -1.98
C PRO A 449 4.37 19.36 -1.13
N THR A 450 3.99 19.13 0.13
CA THR A 450 4.81 18.29 1.02
C THR A 450 4.14 16.95 1.31
N VAL A 451 4.96 15.93 1.60
CA VAL A 451 4.49 14.63 2.12
C VAL A 451 3.63 14.76 3.39
N TYR A 452 3.76 15.87 4.12
CA TYR A 452 2.98 16.14 5.32
C TYR A 452 1.63 16.76 4.96
N ASP A 453 1.63 17.82 4.15
CA ASP A 453 0.43 18.59 3.81
C ASP A 453 -0.57 17.77 2.98
N ALA A 454 -0.09 16.87 2.13
CA ALA A 454 -0.94 15.96 1.38
C ALA A 454 -1.62 14.87 2.22
N ALA A 455 -1.11 14.62 3.43
CA ALA A 455 -1.69 13.70 4.41
C ALA A 455 -2.12 14.44 5.68
N ARG A 456 -2.41 15.75 5.60
CA ARG A 456 -2.73 16.58 6.79
C ARG A 456 -3.95 16.10 7.55
N ASN A 457 -4.91 15.46 6.88
CA ASN A 457 -6.08 14.86 7.52
C ASN A 457 -5.72 13.69 8.45
N ILE A 458 -4.57 13.06 8.22
CA ILE A 458 -4.00 12.00 9.05
C ILE A 458 -3.05 12.61 10.10
N TYR A 459 -2.10 13.45 9.68
CA TYR A 459 -1.14 14.04 10.62
C TYR A 459 -1.78 15.03 11.59
N GLY A 460 -2.94 15.60 11.27
CA GLY A 460 -3.49 16.76 11.96
C GLY A 460 -2.89 18.07 11.44
N VAL A 461 -3.45 19.19 11.92
CA VAL A 461 -3.05 20.53 11.50
C VAL A 461 -2.64 21.39 12.69
N ASP A 462 -1.69 22.28 12.46
CA ASP A 462 -1.39 23.38 13.36
C ASP A 462 -2.55 24.40 13.30
N LYS A 463 -3.13 24.74 14.46
CA LYS A 463 -4.34 25.58 14.52
C LYS A 463 -4.08 27.05 14.17
N ALA A 464 -2.85 27.52 14.24
CA ALA A 464 -2.50 28.90 13.93
C ALA A 464 -2.29 29.11 12.42
N THR A 465 -1.70 28.12 11.75
CA THR A 465 -1.31 28.20 10.33
C THR A 465 -2.21 27.41 9.39
N GLY A 466 -2.87 26.36 9.87
CA GLY A 466 -3.63 25.40 9.06
C GLY A 466 -2.76 24.41 8.28
N PHE A 467 -1.44 24.44 8.45
CA PHE A 467 -0.50 23.51 7.82
C PHE A 467 -0.45 22.17 8.56
N ALA A 468 0.04 21.13 7.89
CA ALA A 468 0.19 19.83 8.53
C ALA A 468 1.16 19.88 9.73
N LEU A 469 0.80 19.15 10.79
CA LEU A 469 1.75 18.77 11.83
C LEU A 469 2.79 17.83 11.23
N ARG A 470 4.06 17.96 11.67
CA ARG A 470 5.19 17.23 11.06
C ARG A 470 5.76 16.20 12.02
N PRO A 471 5.96 14.94 11.57
CA PRO A 471 6.57 13.90 12.40
C PRO A 471 8.11 13.98 12.46
N PHE A 472 8.78 14.71 11.57
CA PHE A 472 10.26 14.75 11.53
C PHE A 472 10.86 15.25 12.85
N ASP A 473 11.83 14.52 13.38
CA ASP A 473 12.53 14.83 14.62
C ASP A 473 14.02 14.55 14.48
N ASN A 474 14.89 15.47 14.89
CA ASN A 474 16.33 15.22 14.98
C ASN A 474 16.95 15.61 16.34
N VAL A 475 16.11 15.71 17.38
CA VAL A 475 16.58 15.99 18.75
C VAL A 475 17.31 14.76 19.28
N GLY A 476 18.52 14.95 19.82
CA GLY A 476 19.33 13.88 20.39
C GLY A 476 20.06 12.99 19.37
N VAL A 477 19.83 13.18 18.06
CA VAL A 477 20.53 12.44 17.00
C VAL A 477 21.98 12.91 16.89
N GLN A 478 22.92 11.98 17.02
CA GLN A 478 24.36 12.22 17.00
C GLN A 478 24.96 11.88 15.63
N TYR A 479 24.91 12.80 14.67
CA TYR A 479 25.42 12.55 13.33
C TYR A 479 26.92 12.26 13.37
N GLY A 480 27.36 11.18 12.70
CA GLY A 480 28.76 10.76 12.66
C GLY A 480 29.25 9.99 13.89
N LEU A 481 28.38 9.51 14.79
CA LEU A 481 28.80 8.78 16.00
C LEU A 481 29.68 7.55 15.69
N ALA A 482 29.29 6.69 14.74
CA ALA A 482 30.13 5.55 14.37
C ALA A 482 31.44 5.98 13.68
N ALA A 483 31.45 7.11 12.96
CA ALA A 483 32.67 7.68 12.38
C ALA A 483 33.62 8.22 13.46
N LEU A 484 33.09 8.81 14.54
CA LEU A 484 33.87 9.20 15.70
C LEU A 484 34.47 7.97 16.38
N ASN A 485 33.64 6.97 16.67
CA ASN A 485 34.06 5.78 17.41
C ASN A 485 35.07 4.92 16.64
N SER A 486 35.08 4.98 15.30
CA SER A 486 36.08 4.32 14.46
C SER A 486 37.37 5.13 14.26
N GLY A 487 37.40 6.39 14.74
CA GLY A 487 38.53 7.31 14.53
C GLY A 487 38.57 7.96 13.14
N ALA A 488 37.52 7.81 12.32
CA ALA A 488 37.44 8.45 11.00
C ALA A 488 37.30 9.98 11.09
N ILE A 489 36.70 10.48 12.17
CA ILE A 489 36.64 11.92 12.51
C ILE A 489 37.13 12.16 13.94
N THR A 490 37.63 13.36 14.18
CA THR A 490 38.07 13.78 15.53
C THR A 490 36.87 14.18 16.42
N THR A 491 37.09 14.23 17.74
CA THR A 491 36.13 14.80 18.70
C THR A 491 35.73 16.22 18.33
N THR A 492 36.70 17.04 17.88
CA THR A 492 36.44 18.41 17.43
C THR A 492 35.52 18.45 16.22
N GLN A 493 35.77 17.63 15.20
CA GLN A 493 34.90 17.56 14.02
C GLN A 493 33.48 17.07 14.35
N PHE A 494 33.36 16.08 15.25
CA PHE A 494 32.07 15.56 15.69
C PHE A 494 31.25 16.59 16.46
N LEU A 495 31.88 17.33 17.38
CA LEU A 495 31.23 18.40 18.15
C LEU A 495 30.84 19.56 17.24
N ASP A 496 31.70 19.95 16.30
CA ASP A 496 31.43 21.05 15.37
C ASP A 496 30.23 20.77 14.47
N LEU A 497 30.17 19.56 13.90
CA LEU A 497 29.02 19.09 13.11
C LEU A 497 27.73 19.15 13.94
N ASN A 498 27.71 18.51 15.10
CA ASN A 498 26.47 18.37 15.87
C ASN A 498 25.99 19.67 16.53
N GLU A 499 26.89 20.62 16.77
CA GLU A 499 26.57 21.97 17.24
C GLU A 499 25.93 22.84 16.13
N LYS A 500 26.39 22.68 14.88
CA LYS A 500 26.01 23.58 13.76
C LYS A 500 24.98 23.01 12.79
N VAL A 501 24.69 21.71 12.83
CA VAL A 501 23.77 21.04 11.88
C VAL A 501 22.32 21.57 11.93
N GLY A 502 21.87 22.03 13.10
CA GLY A 502 20.56 22.67 13.27
C GLY A 502 19.35 21.79 12.88
N GLY A 503 18.33 22.45 12.34
CA GLY A 503 17.05 21.87 11.94
C GLY A 503 16.28 22.75 10.95
N TYR A 504 14.98 22.54 10.87
CA TYR A 504 14.06 23.21 9.94
C TYR A 504 12.89 23.88 10.67
N ASP A 505 12.53 25.10 10.26
CA ASP A 505 11.24 25.68 10.61
C ASP A 505 10.10 25.09 9.75
N GLN A 506 8.86 25.60 9.91
CA GLN A 506 7.68 25.08 9.20
C GLN A 506 7.76 25.26 7.68
N ASP A 507 8.55 26.21 7.19
CA ASP A 507 8.75 26.46 5.76
C ASP A 507 10.05 25.85 5.24
N ALA A 508 10.65 24.94 6.01
CA ALA A 508 11.91 24.28 5.69
C ALA A 508 13.10 25.24 5.60
N ASN A 509 13.04 26.43 6.20
CA ASN A 509 14.24 27.24 6.37
C ASN A 509 15.16 26.58 7.40
N TYR A 510 16.47 26.61 7.15
CA TYR A 510 17.47 26.20 8.12
C TYR A 510 17.40 27.10 9.36
N VAL A 511 17.32 26.47 10.52
CA VAL A 511 17.37 27.15 11.81
C VAL A 511 18.41 26.50 12.72
N PRO A 512 19.03 27.26 13.66
CA PRO A 512 20.04 26.69 14.55
C PRO A 512 19.50 25.59 15.49
N ASN A 513 18.19 25.63 15.78
CA ASN A 513 17.57 24.66 16.67
C ASN A 513 17.19 23.38 15.93
N ARG A 514 17.38 22.24 16.60
CA ARG A 514 16.89 20.94 16.12
C ARG A 514 15.36 20.90 16.09
N VAL A 515 14.79 20.09 15.19
CA VAL A 515 13.36 19.89 15.01
C VAL A 515 12.85 18.86 16.01
N ALA A 516 11.85 19.24 16.79
CA ALA A 516 11.08 18.31 17.60
C ALA A 516 9.80 17.91 16.83
N GLY A 517 9.68 16.62 16.48
CA GLY A 517 8.51 16.11 15.77
C GLY A 517 7.25 16.11 16.66
N ASP A 518 6.10 16.40 16.06
CA ASP A 518 4.82 16.43 16.79
C ASP A 518 4.43 15.01 17.28
N PRO A 519 4.28 14.78 18.59
CA PRO A 519 4.00 13.45 19.13
C PRO A 519 2.69 12.83 18.61
N GLY A 520 1.68 13.65 18.30
CA GLY A 520 0.41 13.19 17.74
C GLY A 520 0.55 12.77 16.28
N ALA A 521 1.24 13.57 15.47
CA ALA A 521 1.55 13.25 14.08
C ALA A 521 2.43 12.01 13.98
N ILE A 522 3.38 11.81 14.91
CA ILE A 522 4.20 10.61 15.01
C ILE A 522 3.33 9.37 15.28
N LEU A 523 2.47 9.42 16.31
CA LEU A 523 1.56 8.32 16.62
C LEU A 523 0.70 7.94 15.41
N ARG A 524 0.12 8.95 14.76
CA ARG A 524 -0.74 8.75 13.59
C ARG A 524 0.03 8.24 12.38
N ALA A 525 1.28 8.65 12.17
CA ALA A 525 2.14 8.11 11.12
C ALA A 525 2.27 6.58 11.20
N TYR A 526 2.43 6.06 12.42
CA TYR A 526 2.49 4.63 12.68
C TYR A 526 1.12 3.97 12.52
N GLN A 527 0.10 4.45 13.24
CA GLN A 527 -1.24 3.85 13.23
C GLN A 527 -1.87 3.85 11.84
N SER A 528 -1.57 4.85 11.01
CA SER A 528 -2.04 4.96 9.63
C SER A 528 -1.18 4.20 8.63
N GLY A 529 -0.08 3.55 9.03
CA GLY A 529 0.82 2.91 8.06
C GLY A 529 1.48 3.87 7.06
N LEU A 530 1.47 5.20 7.31
CA LEU A 530 2.26 6.16 6.52
C LEU A 530 3.75 5.93 6.76
N GLN A 531 4.10 5.51 7.98
CA GLN A 531 5.29 4.72 8.26
C GLN A 531 4.90 3.24 8.18
N LEU A 532 5.54 2.46 7.30
CA LEU A 532 5.20 1.04 7.14
C LEU A 532 5.46 0.27 8.44
N GLY A 533 4.43 -0.41 8.97
CA GLY A 533 4.49 -1.15 10.23
C GLY A 533 4.95 -2.60 10.07
N THR A 534 4.42 -3.31 9.07
CA THR A 534 4.60 -4.75 8.77
C THR A 534 3.95 -5.71 9.79
N ASN A 535 3.15 -5.19 10.72
CA ASN A 535 2.36 -5.95 11.70
C ASN A 535 0.89 -6.18 11.27
N GLY A 536 0.51 -5.74 10.07
CA GLY A 536 -0.83 -5.91 9.51
C GLY A 536 -0.88 -7.05 8.49
N GLY A 537 -1.43 -6.82 7.30
CA GLY A 537 -1.60 -7.87 6.29
C GLY A 537 -0.27 -8.46 5.80
N LEU A 538 0.79 -7.66 5.70
CA LEU A 538 2.13 -8.11 5.29
C LEU A 538 2.72 -9.20 6.20
N ALA A 539 2.30 -9.29 7.46
CA ALA A 539 2.77 -10.30 8.39
C ALA A 539 2.40 -11.74 7.96
N SER A 540 1.47 -11.88 7.01
CA SER A 540 0.80 -13.14 6.72
C SER A 540 0.68 -13.47 5.23
N ILE A 541 1.36 -12.74 4.35
CA ILE A 541 1.38 -12.99 2.89
C ILE A 541 2.81 -13.12 2.36
N PRO A 542 3.06 -13.78 1.23
CA PRO A 542 4.35 -13.76 0.55
C PRO A 542 4.83 -12.33 0.23
N VAL A 543 6.04 -11.99 0.65
CA VAL A 543 6.75 -10.75 0.28
C VAL A 543 8.00 -11.13 -0.50
N PHE A 544 7.98 -10.89 -1.81
CA PHE A 544 9.08 -11.20 -2.71
C PHE A 544 9.80 -9.92 -3.10
N ASP A 545 10.93 -9.65 -2.45
CA ASP A 545 11.72 -8.45 -2.62
C ASP A 545 12.91 -8.72 -3.55
N VAL A 546 12.99 -7.99 -4.66
CA VAL A 546 14.10 -8.10 -5.61
C VAL A 546 14.79 -6.77 -5.78
N THR A 547 16.13 -6.74 -5.80
CA THR A 547 16.86 -5.48 -5.99
C THR A 547 16.35 -4.70 -7.20
N GLY A 548 16.14 -5.39 -8.34
CA GLY A 548 15.82 -4.75 -9.62
C GLY A 548 16.99 -3.93 -10.12
N ILE A 549 17.17 -2.73 -9.56
CA ILE A 549 18.26 -1.81 -9.86
C ILE A 549 19.22 -1.78 -8.67
N TYR A 550 20.42 -2.36 -8.84
CA TYR A 550 21.48 -2.18 -7.85
C TYR A 550 22.21 -0.86 -8.13
N ASN A 551 22.19 0.07 -7.16
CA ASN A 551 22.92 1.33 -7.24
C ASN A 551 23.32 1.83 -5.85
N GLU A 552 24.62 1.92 -5.61
CA GLU A 552 25.18 2.50 -4.38
C GLU A 552 26.02 3.76 -4.65
N ASP A 553 26.10 4.19 -5.92
CA ASP A 553 27.00 5.25 -6.36
C ASP A 553 26.30 6.60 -6.52
N THR A 554 25.04 6.59 -6.97
CA THR A 554 24.29 7.79 -7.39
C THR A 554 22.79 7.62 -7.18
N ALA A 555 22.02 8.67 -7.48
CA ALA A 555 20.56 8.67 -7.34
C ALA A 555 20.13 8.40 -5.89
N TYR A 556 19.16 7.52 -5.65
CA TYR A 556 18.65 7.34 -4.28
C TYR A 556 18.09 5.94 -3.99
N HIS A 557 18.36 4.98 -4.87
CA HIS A 557 17.89 3.59 -4.78
C HIS A 557 18.91 2.67 -4.09
N TYR A 558 19.14 2.93 -2.81
CA TYR A 558 20.16 2.23 -2.01
C TYR A 558 19.66 0.92 -1.39
N GLN A 559 20.56 -0.04 -1.19
CA GLN A 559 20.18 -1.37 -0.70
C GLN A 559 19.68 -1.37 0.74
N TRP A 560 20.09 -0.41 1.58
CA TRP A 560 19.66 -0.37 2.99
C TRP A 560 18.13 -0.30 3.14
N PHE A 561 17.40 0.23 2.16
CA PHE A 561 15.94 0.27 2.17
C PHE A 561 15.30 -1.13 2.11
N HIS A 562 15.89 -2.07 1.35
CA HIS A 562 15.47 -3.47 1.33
C HIS A 562 15.65 -4.13 2.71
N PHE A 563 16.80 -3.89 3.32
CA PHE A 563 17.09 -4.39 4.67
C PHE A 563 16.23 -3.74 5.74
N ALA A 564 15.88 -2.46 5.58
CA ALA A 564 14.97 -1.76 6.48
C ALA A 564 13.58 -2.39 6.49
N LEU A 565 13.01 -2.72 5.32
CA LEU A 565 11.73 -3.43 5.21
C LEU A 565 11.78 -4.78 5.93
N ARG A 566 12.82 -5.58 5.66
CA ARG A 566 13.01 -6.88 6.33
C ARG A 566 13.15 -6.76 7.84
N GLU A 567 13.97 -5.83 8.32
CA GLU A 567 14.18 -5.62 9.76
C GLU A 567 12.88 -5.23 10.47
N ARG A 568 12.02 -4.43 9.82
CA ARG A 568 10.67 -4.14 10.36
C ARG A 568 9.82 -5.41 10.47
N MET A 569 9.84 -6.27 9.45
CA MET A 569 9.11 -7.54 9.50
C MET A 569 9.59 -8.41 10.67
N VAL A 570 10.90 -8.54 10.87
CA VAL A 570 11.46 -9.32 11.98
C VAL A 570 11.03 -8.74 13.33
N ARG A 571 11.09 -7.42 13.50
CA ARG A 571 10.70 -6.75 14.76
C ARG A 571 9.22 -6.87 15.06
N ALA A 572 8.37 -6.72 14.04
CA ALA A 572 6.93 -6.78 14.17
C ALA A 572 6.42 -8.21 14.40
N ASN A 573 7.04 -9.19 13.73
CA ASN A 573 6.47 -10.53 13.58
C ASN A 573 7.30 -11.65 14.25
N GLY A 574 8.49 -11.32 14.76
CA GLY A 574 9.44 -12.26 15.36
C GLY A 574 10.31 -13.02 14.35
N ASP A 575 10.00 -12.94 13.06
CA ASP A 575 10.70 -13.59 11.96
C ASP A 575 10.43 -12.89 10.63
N SER A 576 11.09 -13.34 9.56
CA SER A 576 10.82 -12.94 8.18
C SER A 576 10.57 -14.15 7.28
N ASN A 577 9.93 -15.20 7.81
CA ASN A 577 9.78 -16.49 7.10
C ASN A 577 8.93 -16.37 5.84
N ASN A 578 8.02 -15.39 5.79
CA ASN A 578 7.22 -15.04 4.62
C ASN A 578 7.89 -14.00 3.69
N HIS A 579 9.16 -13.67 3.90
CA HIS A 579 9.92 -12.76 3.05
C HIS A 579 11.04 -13.50 2.30
N VAL A 580 11.32 -13.08 1.07
CA VAL A 580 12.46 -13.53 0.25
C VAL A 580 13.14 -12.31 -0.33
N MET A 581 14.48 -12.26 -0.27
CA MET A 581 15.28 -11.19 -0.88
C MET A 581 16.24 -11.77 -1.91
N TRP A 582 16.06 -11.37 -3.18
CA TRP A 582 16.99 -11.66 -4.26
C TRP A 582 17.72 -10.39 -4.69
N ARG A 583 19.04 -10.37 -4.48
CA ARG A 583 19.89 -9.31 -5.01
C ARG A 583 20.45 -9.66 -6.39
N GLY A 584 20.67 -8.67 -7.24
CA GLY A 584 21.15 -8.92 -8.59
C GLY A 584 21.10 -7.69 -9.47
N ASN A 585 21.90 -7.70 -10.53
CA ASN A 585 21.88 -6.68 -11.58
C ASN A 585 22.18 -7.34 -12.95
N PRO A 586 21.20 -8.01 -13.60
CA PRO A 586 19.79 -8.10 -13.21
C PRO A 586 19.45 -9.35 -12.38
N VAL A 587 18.27 -9.31 -11.73
CA VAL A 587 17.54 -10.51 -11.26
C VAL A 587 16.63 -10.99 -12.40
N PRO A 588 16.60 -12.29 -12.76
CA PRO A 588 15.72 -12.79 -13.83
C PRO A 588 14.23 -12.62 -13.47
N ALA A 589 13.54 -11.70 -14.16
CA ALA A 589 12.17 -11.31 -13.83
C ALA A 589 11.15 -12.46 -13.92
N ASP A 590 11.20 -13.26 -14.98
CA ASP A 590 10.30 -14.41 -15.14
C ASP A 590 10.53 -15.48 -14.06
N THR A 591 11.78 -15.75 -13.69
CA THR A 591 12.10 -16.70 -12.62
C THR A 591 11.58 -16.18 -11.27
N ALA A 592 11.74 -14.89 -10.99
CA ALA A 592 11.22 -14.24 -9.78
C ALA A 592 9.69 -14.31 -9.74
N TRP A 593 9.01 -13.90 -10.81
CA TRP A 593 7.56 -13.95 -10.92
C TRP A 593 7.03 -15.37 -10.75
N ASN A 594 7.60 -16.35 -11.45
CA ASN A 594 7.15 -17.74 -11.39
C ASN A 594 7.34 -18.33 -9.98
N THR A 595 8.43 -17.99 -9.29
CA THR A 595 8.65 -18.43 -7.90
C THR A 595 7.63 -17.80 -6.95
N PHE A 596 7.43 -16.49 -7.05
CA PHE A 596 6.45 -15.74 -6.26
C PHE A 596 5.03 -16.26 -6.47
N ILE A 597 4.60 -16.42 -7.71
CA ILE A 597 3.21 -16.77 -8.02
C ILE A 597 2.90 -18.23 -7.73
N THR A 598 3.90 -19.12 -7.83
CA THR A 598 3.78 -20.53 -7.39
C THR A 598 3.55 -20.58 -5.88
N TRP A 599 4.25 -19.75 -5.11
CA TRP A 599 4.06 -19.65 -3.68
C TRP A 599 2.65 -19.19 -3.31
N VAL A 600 2.19 -18.08 -3.93
CA VAL A 600 0.85 -17.54 -3.71
C VAL A 600 -0.22 -18.58 -4.05
N ALA A 601 -0.14 -19.19 -5.23
CA ALA A 601 -1.10 -20.18 -5.67
C ALA A 601 -1.18 -21.40 -4.75
N ALA A 602 -0.03 -21.88 -4.24
CA ALA A 602 0.03 -23.05 -3.37
C ALA A 602 -0.66 -22.81 -2.02
N TYR A 603 -0.37 -21.69 -1.33
CA TYR A 603 -1.00 -21.43 -0.03
C TYR A 603 -2.49 -21.07 -0.15
N LYS A 604 -2.90 -20.46 -1.27
CA LYS A 604 -4.32 -20.15 -1.54
C LYS A 604 -5.14 -21.38 -1.89
N ALA A 605 -4.52 -22.44 -2.39
CA ALA A 605 -5.18 -23.73 -2.59
C ALA A 605 -5.47 -24.46 -1.27
N ASP A 606 -4.82 -24.08 -0.17
CA ASP A 606 -5.07 -24.65 1.15
C ASP A 606 -6.36 -24.07 1.77
N VAL A 607 -7.40 -24.91 1.82
CA VAL A 607 -8.72 -24.60 2.40
C VAL A 607 -8.86 -25.00 3.87
N THR A 608 -7.77 -25.38 4.55
CA THR A 608 -7.81 -25.72 5.98
C THR A 608 -8.06 -24.48 6.85
N THR A 609 -8.34 -24.67 8.14
CA THR A 609 -8.51 -23.58 9.11
C THR A 609 -7.18 -23.12 9.72
N THR A 610 -6.04 -23.58 9.21
CA THR A 610 -4.71 -23.17 9.67
C THR A 610 -4.51 -21.66 9.51
N ALA A 611 -3.77 -21.02 10.41
CA ALA A 611 -3.51 -19.59 10.31
C ALA A 611 -2.80 -19.26 8.98
N GLN A 612 -3.13 -18.13 8.37
CA GLN A 612 -2.63 -17.79 7.03
C GLN A 612 -1.09 -17.73 6.98
N LYS A 613 -0.45 -17.13 8.00
CA LYS A 613 1.02 -17.08 8.09
C LYS A 613 1.63 -18.48 8.05
N ASP A 614 1.04 -19.44 8.78
CA ASP A 614 1.53 -20.81 8.82
C ASP A 614 1.38 -21.48 7.44
N LYS A 615 0.24 -21.31 6.77
CA LYS A 615 0.08 -21.77 5.37
C LYS A 615 1.13 -21.17 4.46
N VAL A 616 1.34 -19.86 4.51
CA VAL A 616 2.35 -19.18 3.71
C VAL A 616 3.74 -19.77 3.96
N VAL A 617 4.12 -20.01 5.20
CA VAL A 617 5.42 -20.63 5.52
C VAL A 617 5.48 -22.08 5.03
N THR A 618 4.43 -22.88 5.24
CA THR A 618 4.37 -24.28 4.82
C THR A 618 4.46 -24.47 3.31
N TYR A 619 3.78 -23.62 2.52
CA TYR A 619 3.74 -23.72 1.06
C TYR A 619 4.82 -22.87 0.36
N LYS A 620 5.81 -22.36 1.11
CA LYS A 620 6.96 -21.65 0.54
C LYS A 620 7.75 -22.60 -0.37
N PRO A 621 7.90 -22.31 -1.68
CA PRO A 621 8.66 -23.17 -2.59
C PRO A 621 10.12 -23.31 -2.15
N ALA A 622 10.72 -24.48 -2.41
CA ALA A 622 12.10 -24.76 -2.02
C ALA A 622 13.13 -23.80 -2.67
N ASN A 623 12.80 -23.24 -3.84
CA ASN A 623 13.64 -22.26 -4.53
C ASN A 623 13.33 -20.80 -4.11
N ALA A 624 12.30 -20.57 -3.29
CA ALA A 624 11.99 -19.25 -2.72
C ALA A 624 12.88 -18.98 -1.49
N VAL A 625 14.20 -18.95 -1.70
CA VAL A 625 15.22 -18.75 -0.66
C VAL A 625 15.98 -17.46 -0.92
N ASP A 626 16.56 -16.87 0.11
CA ASP A 626 17.43 -15.70 -0.06
C ASP A 626 18.66 -16.02 -0.90
N GLY A 627 19.14 -15.03 -1.64
CA GLY A 627 20.36 -15.18 -2.41
C GLY A 627 20.63 -14.01 -3.35
N CYS A 628 21.61 -14.19 -4.22
CA CYS A 628 21.94 -13.23 -5.25
C CYS A 628 22.24 -13.87 -6.60
N TRP A 629 21.96 -13.11 -7.66
CA TRP A 629 22.23 -13.45 -9.04
C TRP A 629 23.49 -12.73 -9.50
N SER A 630 24.57 -13.47 -9.77
CA SER A 630 25.78 -12.90 -10.37
C SER A 630 25.61 -12.63 -11.87
N ASN A 631 24.67 -13.32 -12.49
CA ASN A 631 24.17 -13.13 -13.85
C ASN A 631 22.78 -13.78 -13.96
N THR A 632 22.16 -13.75 -15.15
CA THR A 632 20.80 -14.25 -15.37
C THR A 632 20.58 -15.76 -15.19
N THR A 633 21.65 -16.54 -15.02
CA THR A 633 21.62 -18.01 -14.96
C THR A 633 22.27 -18.61 -13.71
N THR A 634 23.01 -17.80 -12.95
CA THR A 634 23.78 -18.26 -11.79
C THR A 634 23.23 -17.62 -10.51
N PHE A 635 22.61 -18.43 -9.67
CA PHE A 635 22.09 -18.04 -8.37
C PHE A 635 22.96 -18.60 -7.24
N THR A 636 23.34 -17.76 -6.30
CA THR A 636 23.98 -18.14 -5.05
C THR A 636 22.96 -18.02 -3.93
N GLN A 637 22.51 -19.16 -3.40
CA GLN A 637 21.67 -19.21 -2.21
C GLN A 637 22.50 -18.80 -0.98
N GLU A 638 22.07 -17.74 -0.30
CA GLU A 638 22.80 -17.16 0.82
C GLU A 638 21.87 -16.26 1.62
N VAL A 639 21.96 -16.26 2.95
CA VAL A 639 21.23 -15.28 3.77
C VAL A 639 21.73 -13.88 3.45
N GLN A 640 20.83 -12.99 3.04
CA GLN A 640 21.21 -11.62 2.70
C GLN A 640 21.50 -10.82 3.98
N THR A 641 22.65 -10.15 4.01
CA THR A 641 23.10 -9.30 5.12
C THR A 641 23.52 -7.93 4.62
N LEU A 642 23.34 -6.89 5.46
CA LEU A 642 23.78 -5.53 5.16
C LEU A 642 25.28 -5.39 5.50
N SER A 643 26.14 -5.27 4.48
CA SER A 643 27.59 -5.14 4.67
C SER A 643 28.26 -4.46 3.49
N GLN A 644 29.23 -3.58 3.79
CA GLN A 644 30.10 -2.94 2.79
C GLN A 644 31.33 -3.80 2.42
N ILE A 645 31.62 -4.87 3.18
CA ILE A 645 32.77 -5.75 2.93
C ILE A 645 32.31 -7.08 2.34
N ALA A 646 33.18 -7.71 1.55
CA ALA A 646 32.99 -9.02 0.95
C ALA A 646 33.11 -10.18 1.97
N ASN A 647 32.34 -10.11 3.06
CA ASN A 647 32.25 -11.17 4.07
C ASN A 647 31.39 -12.36 3.62
N THR A 648 30.67 -12.21 2.50
CA THR A 648 29.90 -13.26 1.83
C THR A 648 30.00 -13.11 0.31
N THR A 649 29.55 -14.11 -0.46
CA THR A 649 29.57 -14.01 -1.94
C THR A 649 28.65 -12.90 -2.40
N CYS A 650 27.44 -12.80 -1.83
CA CYS A 650 26.50 -11.76 -2.24
C CYS A 650 26.95 -10.35 -1.85
N ASN A 651 27.62 -10.16 -0.71
CA ASN A 651 28.19 -8.85 -0.34
C ASN A 651 29.45 -8.50 -1.13
N GLY A 652 30.17 -9.50 -1.65
CA GLY A 652 31.26 -9.27 -2.60
C GLY A 652 30.77 -8.75 -3.95
N LEU A 653 29.60 -9.22 -4.42
CA LEU A 653 28.99 -8.78 -5.66
C LEU A 653 28.18 -7.47 -5.51
N PHE A 654 27.46 -7.36 -4.40
CA PHE A 654 26.50 -6.29 -4.14
C PHE A 654 26.71 -5.71 -2.73
N PRO A 655 27.85 -5.05 -2.46
CA PRO A 655 28.08 -4.41 -1.16
C PRO A 655 26.98 -3.38 -0.87
N SER A 656 26.71 -3.12 0.40
CA SER A 656 25.61 -2.24 0.81
C SER A 656 26.06 -1.27 1.90
N TRP A 657 25.59 -0.03 1.78
CA TRP A 657 25.92 1.05 2.70
C TRP A 657 24.71 1.38 3.58
N THR A 658 24.80 2.42 4.40
CA THR A 658 23.78 2.76 5.41
C THR A 658 23.25 4.17 5.19
N ALA A 659 22.84 4.84 6.26
CA ALA A 659 22.27 6.19 6.24
C ALA A 659 22.67 6.95 7.51
N PRO A 660 22.52 8.30 7.57
CA PRO A 660 23.05 9.11 8.67
C PRO A 660 22.54 8.70 10.06
N ARG A 661 21.26 8.31 10.19
CA ARG A 661 20.70 7.82 11.47
C ARG A 661 21.28 6.48 11.88
N ILE A 662 21.59 5.60 10.93
CA ILE A 662 22.20 4.29 11.23
C ILE A 662 23.63 4.52 11.74
N VAL A 663 24.38 5.45 11.14
CA VAL A 663 25.70 5.90 11.64
C VAL A 663 25.60 6.54 13.04
N ALA A 664 24.47 7.20 13.34
CA ALA A 664 24.18 7.76 14.66
C ALA A 664 23.75 6.71 15.71
N GLY A 665 23.83 5.41 15.39
CA GLY A 665 23.46 4.30 16.27
C GLY A 665 22.01 3.84 16.13
N GLY A 666 21.23 4.44 15.23
CA GLY A 666 19.86 4.06 14.96
C GLY A 666 19.74 2.71 14.26
N PRO A 667 18.56 2.07 14.35
CA PRO A 667 18.35 0.76 13.75
C PRO A 667 18.28 0.80 12.22
N VAL A 668 18.66 -0.32 11.57
CA VAL A 668 18.50 -0.51 10.11
C VAL A 668 17.04 -0.37 9.65
N ALA A 669 16.08 -0.76 10.50
CA ALA A 669 14.65 -0.57 10.24
C ALA A 669 14.28 0.88 9.88
N ALA A 670 15.05 1.86 10.37
CA ALA A 670 14.80 3.30 10.17
C ALA A 670 13.34 3.70 10.48
N ASP A 671 12.74 3.06 11.50
CA ASP A 671 11.35 3.20 11.89
C ASP A 671 11.18 3.91 13.24
N VAL A 672 12.26 4.36 13.87
CA VAL A 672 12.23 5.23 15.05
C VAL A 672 12.25 6.69 14.60
N ILE A 673 11.07 7.31 14.56
CA ILE A 673 10.90 8.69 14.09
C ILE A 673 11.50 9.67 15.11
N LYS A 674 11.06 9.56 16.36
CA LYS A 674 11.55 10.30 17.52
C LYS A 674 12.06 9.33 18.57
N CYS A 675 13.35 9.39 18.88
CA CYS A 675 13.96 8.51 19.86
C CYS A 675 13.58 8.92 21.30
N ALA A 676 13.54 7.96 22.22
CA ALA A 676 13.66 8.30 23.64
C ALA A 676 15.06 8.89 23.89
N LEU A 677 15.21 9.79 24.86
CA LEU A 677 16.49 10.39 25.21
C LEU A 677 17.06 9.76 26.48
N LYS A 678 18.38 9.58 26.51
CA LYS A 678 19.16 9.23 27.70
C LYS A 678 20.21 10.30 28.01
N PRO A 679 20.59 10.47 29.28
CA PRO A 679 21.73 11.32 29.65
C PRO A 679 23.00 10.88 28.91
N ILE A 680 23.89 11.82 28.64
CA ILE A 680 25.16 11.49 28.00
C ILE A 680 26.07 10.78 29.01
N ALA A 681 26.53 9.59 28.65
CA ALA A 681 27.52 8.84 29.42
C ALA A 681 28.84 8.74 28.63
N ALA A 682 29.97 8.99 29.29
CA ALA A 682 31.30 8.86 28.66
C ALA A 682 31.56 7.44 28.12
N THR A 683 30.92 6.42 28.72
CA THR A 683 30.99 5.02 28.30
C THR A 683 30.27 4.73 26.98
N ASP A 684 29.47 5.67 26.45
CA ASP A 684 28.81 5.53 25.16
C ASP A 684 29.78 5.78 23.97
N TYR A 685 31.01 6.24 24.25
CA TYR A 685 31.99 6.62 23.23
C TYR A 685 33.26 5.78 23.35
N ALA A 686 33.81 5.38 22.20
CA ALA A 686 35.10 4.68 22.13
C ALA A 686 36.30 5.62 22.30
N VAL A 687 36.08 6.93 22.13
CA VAL A 687 37.07 7.99 22.30
C VAL A 687 36.95 8.65 23.67
N MET A 688 38.03 9.25 24.15
CA MET A 688 37.98 10.07 25.37
C MET A 688 37.77 11.54 25.02
N PHE A 689 36.73 12.15 25.59
CA PHE A 689 36.55 13.60 25.57
C PHE A 689 37.32 14.25 26.71
N THR A 690 37.94 15.40 26.45
CA THR A 690 38.41 16.31 27.51
C THR A 690 37.21 16.86 28.30
N GLY A 691 37.45 17.40 29.50
CA GLY A 691 36.38 18.01 30.31
C GLY A 691 35.65 19.16 29.59
N ALA A 692 36.39 19.96 28.80
CA ALA A 692 35.81 21.04 28.01
C ALA A 692 34.96 20.51 26.85
N GLU A 693 35.43 19.47 26.14
CA GLU A 693 34.65 18.83 25.08
C GLU A 693 33.40 18.13 25.60
N MET A 694 33.48 17.49 26.77
CA MET A 694 32.31 16.89 27.41
C MET A 694 31.29 17.95 27.81
N THR A 695 31.74 19.10 28.32
CA THR A 695 30.87 20.25 28.61
C THR A 695 30.20 20.76 27.33
N ARG A 696 30.94 20.86 26.22
CA ARG A 696 30.41 21.25 24.91
C ARG A 696 29.37 20.23 24.42
N LEU A 697 29.64 18.94 24.55
CA LEU A 697 28.71 17.88 24.17
C LEU A 697 27.39 17.95 24.94
N GLN A 698 27.45 18.22 26.25
CA GLN A 698 26.27 18.45 27.09
C GLN A 698 25.49 19.70 26.69
N ALA A 699 26.18 20.77 26.27
CA ALA A 699 25.53 21.98 25.76
C ALA A 699 24.84 21.76 24.41
N ILE A 700 25.40 20.93 23.53
CA ILE A 700 24.79 20.54 22.24
C ILE A 700 23.52 19.71 22.46
N PHE A 701 23.54 18.82 23.46
CA PHE A 701 22.44 17.92 23.79
C PHE A 701 21.94 18.13 25.22
N PRO A 702 21.31 19.29 25.52
CA PRO A 702 20.93 19.65 26.89
C PRO A 702 19.90 18.69 27.51
N ASN A 703 19.10 18.03 26.67
CA ASN A 703 18.09 17.04 27.09
C ASN A 703 18.56 15.58 26.93
N GLY A 704 19.83 15.36 26.58
CA GLY A 704 20.39 14.04 26.29
C GLY A 704 20.37 13.66 24.81
N VAL A 705 20.86 12.45 24.55
CA VAL A 705 21.04 11.86 23.22
C VAL A 705 20.10 10.68 23.01
N CYS A 706 19.89 10.26 21.76
CA CYS A 706 19.02 9.14 21.45
C CYS A 706 19.42 7.85 22.19
N ASP A 707 18.45 7.24 22.85
CA ASP A 707 18.49 5.89 23.37
C ASP A 707 17.82 4.94 22.37
N TRP A 708 18.60 4.48 21.39
CA TRP A 708 18.13 3.56 20.36
C TRP A 708 17.80 2.15 20.88
N SER A 709 18.11 1.84 22.14
CA SER A 709 17.74 0.56 22.77
C SER A 709 16.27 0.50 23.19
N ARG A 710 15.59 1.65 23.20
CA ARG A 710 14.19 1.77 23.59
C ARG A 710 13.31 2.04 22.37
N PRO A 711 12.02 1.66 22.43
CA PRO A 711 11.05 2.11 21.45
C PRO A 711 11.01 3.63 21.33
N GLY A 712 10.74 4.12 20.13
CA GLY A 712 10.54 5.54 19.86
C GLY A 712 9.33 6.10 20.62
N ILE A 713 9.31 7.42 20.78
CA ILE A 713 8.19 8.13 21.38
C ILE A 713 6.94 7.89 20.53
N ASN A 714 5.88 7.39 21.16
CA ASN A 714 4.62 7.01 20.53
C ASN A 714 4.76 6.00 19.37
N GLN A 715 5.86 5.23 19.34
CA GLN A 715 5.99 4.15 18.37
C GLN A 715 4.90 3.10 18.62
N SER A 716 4.15 2.79 17.57
CA SER A 716 3.09 1.78 17.58
C SER A 716 3.10 0.96 16.29
N GLY A 717 2.31 -0.11 16.25
CA GLY A 717 2.00 -0.78 15.00
C GLY A 717 0.97 -0.02 14.16
N VAL A 718 0.83 -0.43 12.91
CA VAL A 718 -0.30 -0.03 12.05
C VAL A 718 -1.60 -0.56 12.67
N VAL A 719 -2.67 0.22 12.57
CA VAL A 719 -4.04 -0.22 12.89
C VAL A 719 -4.64 -0.79 11.59
N PRO A 720 -4.89 -2.11 11.50
CA PRO A 720 -5.50 -2.69 10.31
C PRO A 720 -6.87 -2.09 10.02
N ASN A 721 -7.11 -1.74 8.75
CA ASN A 721 -8.29 -1.01 8.29
C ASN A 721 -8.52 0.33 9.04
N GLY A 722 -7.46 0.95 9.57
CA GLY A 722 -7.57 2.20 10.32
C GLY A 722 -8.24 3.32 9.53
N SER A 723 -9.39 3.80 10.01
CA SER A 723 -10.18 4.85 9.37
C SER A 723 -9.81 6.24 9.88
N PHE A 724 -9.85 7.23 8.99
CA PHE A 724 -9.72 8.65 9.29
C PHE A 724 -11.04 9.40 9.03
N GLY A 725 -12.14 8.63 8.99
CA GLY A 725 -13.46 9.06 8.59
C GLY A 725 -13.70 8.89 7.07
N PRO A 726 -14.97 8.85 6.64
CA PRO A 726 -16.18 8.88 7.46
C PRO A 726 -16.51 7.57 8.17
N SER A 727 -15.91 6.43 7.79
CA SER A 727 -16.22 5.15 8.41
C SER A 727 -15.92 5.17 9.92
N PRO A 728 -16.88 4.78 10.78
CA PRO A 728 -16.65 4.71 12.22
C PRO A 728 -15.88 3.45 12.63
N VAL A 729 -15.73 2.49 11.73
CA VAL A 729 -15.05 1.22 11.99
C VAL A 729 -13.55 1.46 12.03
N ASN A 730 -12.91 0.99 13.11
CA ASN A 730 -11.48 1.20 13.37
C ASN A 730 -11.03 2.68 13.23
N LEU A 731 -11.87 3.63 13.65
CA LEU A 731 -11.55 5.06 13.58
C LEU A 731 -10.31 5.39 14.44
N VAL A 732 -9.25 5.83 13.80
CA VAL A 732 -7.96 6.21 14.41
C VAL A 732 -7.96 7.69 14.81
N PHE A 733 -8.38 8.56 13.89
CA PHE A 733 -8.38 10.00 14.09
C PHE A 733 -9.34 10.66 13.11
N ASP A 734 -10.12 11.64 13.56
CA ASP A 734 -11.04 12.40 12.73
C ASP A 734 -10.71 13.88 12.85
N ILE A 735 -10.05 14.42 11.82
CA ILE A 735 -9.65 15.84 11.80
C ILE A 735 -10.85 16.80 11.86
N THR A 736 -12.04 16.35 11.45
CA THR A 736 -13.25 17.19 11.47
C THR A 736 -13.79 17.41 12.89
N LYS A 737 -13.27 16.65 13.86
CA LYS A 737 -13.62 16.73 15.28
C LYS A 737 -12.50 17.30 16.16
N SER A 738 -11.37 17.73 15.58
CA SER A 738 -10.14 18.08 16.32
C SER A 738 -9.89 19.57 16.57
#